data_AF-A0A814A309-F1
#
_entry.id   AF-A0A814A309-F1
#
_cell.length_a   1.000
_cell.length_b   1.000
_cell.length_c   1.000
_cell.angle_alpha   90.00
_cell.angle_beta   90.00
_cell.angle_gamma   90.00
#
_symmetry.space_group_name_H-M   'P 1'
#
loop_
_entity.id
_entity.type
_entity.pdbx_description
1 polymer ?
#
loop_
_entity_poly.entity_id
_entity_poly.type
_entity_poly.pdbx_seq_one_letter_code
_entity_poly.pdbx_strand_id
1 'polypeptide(L)'
;MNTLVNRVFPSVSKFVLKSPLGYRALSSTQKNVNKETIVIGHRNPDTDAITAAIVYTDLLRQMNVNAKAYRLGNLNNETKFILKQVGIKEPDMLPDNIPDGTQVALVDHNESQQSIENIHKMCITHVIDHHKLGDLTTSEPVYLRFEPVGCTATILTKIYRENNLEINQKMAFLLTSAILSDTLHLRSPTTTNDDRKILEYLVPIAKIDNIKSYANQMFEAKSDLKEFSSKQILLLDYKTYTFNNEKWGIGTGETCDMNKMLERKDDLLKEMRNEKKRSPLGYRALSSAQKNVNKETIVIGHRNPDTDAITAAIVYTDLLRQMNVNAKAYRLGNLNNETKFILKQVGIKEPDLLPDNIPDGTQVALVDHNESQQSMENIHKMCITHVIDHHKLGDLTTSEPVYLRFEPVGCTATILTKIYRENNLDINQKMAFLLTSAILSDTLHLRSPTTTNDDRKILEYLVPIAKIDNIKSYANQMFEAKSDLKEFSSKQILLLDYKTYTFNNEKWGIGTGETCDMNKMLERKDDLLKEMRNEKKRRDFSHLAAIIILLAKIWKTRSCAGVSGKSVLLYAIVFTCRYLDLFVHYVSLYNTIMKVIYLISTYFTLYLIYIKFKSTYDRNHDTFRIELLLLPSAALAFVWNHEFSVLEILWTFSIYLESVAILPQLYMVTKTGAAETITSHYLFALGIYRFLYILNWVYRYYMENFLDWLSIGSGIVQTILYCDFFYLYVTKVLRGRQIRFSETV
;
A
#
# COMPACT_ATOMS: atom_id res chain seq x y z
N MET A 1 30.67 12.61 -15.58
CA MET A 1 29.64 12.86 -14.53
C MET A 1 28.91 14.18 -14.73
N ASN A 2 29.57 15.35 -14.77
CA ASN A 2 28.90 16.66 -14.92
C ASN A 2 28.09 16.84 -16.23
N THR A 3 28.51 16.21 -17.34
CA THR A 3 27.77 16.26 -18.61
C THR A 3 26.58 15.30 -18.66
N LEU A 4 26.54 14.29 -17.77
CA LEU A 4 25.47 13.29 -17.69
C LEU A 4 24.28 13.81 -16.87
N VAL A 5 24.54 14.56 -15.79
CA VAL A 5 23.50 15.11 -14.91
C VAL A 5 22.64 16.16 -15.63
N ASN A 6 23.25 17.01 -16.48
CA ASN A 6 22.53 18.06 -17.21
C ASN A 6 21.66 17.56 -18.38
N ARG A 7 21.85 16.32 -18.85
CA ARG A 7 21.01 15.72 -19.91
C ARG A 7 19.80 14.96 -19.36
N VAL A 8 19.85 14.53 -18.10
CA VAL A 8 18.82 13.66 -17.48
C VAL A 8 17.65 14.45 -16.89
N PHE A 9 17.81 15.74 -16.57
CA PHE A 9 16.75 16.56 -15.94
C PHE A 9 16.57 17.93 -16.62
N PRO A 10 15.85 18.03 -17.76
CA PRO A 10 15.68 19.29 -18.49
C PRO A 10 14.85 20.34 -17.74
N SER A 11 13.97 19.90 -16.83
CA SER A 11 13.03 20.75 -16.08
C SER A 11 13.60 21.35 -14.79
N VAL A 12 14.88 21.15 -14.48
CA VAL A 12 15.55 21.72 -13.28
C VAL A 12 16.29 23.04 -13.61
N SER A 13 16.00 23.66 -14.75
CA SER A 13 16.63 24.91 -15.18
C SER A 13 15.98 26.15 -14.55
N LYS A 14 16.10 26.30 -13.23
CA LYS A 14 16.18 27.60 -12.53
C LYS A 14 16.49 27.35 -11.05
N PHE A 15 17.62 27.92 -10.59
CA PHE A 15 18.17 27.87 -9.23
C PHE A 15 18.98 26.61 -8.85
N VAL A 16 20.20 26.52 -9.39
CA VAL A 16 21.30 25.75 -8.77
C VAL A 16 22.36 26.74 -8.31
N LEU A 17 22.47 26.93 -6.98
CA LEU A 17 23.60 27.62 -6.36
C LEU A 17 24.69 26.60 -6.02
N LYS A 18 25.89 26.83 -6.52
CA LYS A 18 27.09 26.02 -6.27
C LYS A 18 27.48 26.10 -4.78
N SER A 19 27.62 24.97 -4.10
CA SER A 19 28.41 24.87 -2.87
C SER A 19 29.33 23.64 -2.91
N PRO A 20 30.42 23.59 -2.11
CA PRO A 20 31.46 22.56 -2.20
C PRO A 20 31.05 21.15 -1.74
N LEU A 21 29.79 20.93 -1.35
CA LEU A 21 29.29 19.70 -0.73
C LEU A 21 28.07 19.15 -1.48
N GLY A 22 28.29 18.57 -2.67
CA GLY A 22 27.33 17.68 -3.35
C GLY A 22 26.04 18.32 -3.90
N TYR A 23 25.53 17.77 -5.00
CA TYR A 23 24.25 18.20 -5.57
C TYR A 23 23.09 17.72 -4.67
N ARG A 24 22.28 18.64 -4.15
CA ARG A 24 20.98 18.35 -3.52
C ARG A 24 19.87 18.77 -4.47
N ALA A 25 19.02 17.84 -4.88
CA ALA A 25 17.76 18.17 -5.53
C ALA A 25 16.70 18.41 -4.45
N LEU A 26 16.12 19.61 -4.43
CA LEU A 26 14.92 19.93 -3.66
C LEU A 26 13.72 19.61 -4.54
N SER A 27 12.93 18.58 -4.22
CA SER A 27 11.54 18.55 -4.66
C SER A 27 10.72 19.39 -3.69
N SER A 28 10.48 20.64 -4.06
CA SER A 28 9.46 21.44 -3.39
C SER A 28 8.10 21.01 -3.95
N THR A 29 7.33 20.23 -3.19
CA THR A 29 5.87 20.24 -3.33
C THR A 29 5.37 21.56 -2.77
N GLN A 30 5.46 22.63 -3.58
CA GLN A 30 4.59 23.78 -3.37
C GLN A 30 3.16 23.26 -3.49
N LYS A 31 2.48 23.08 -2.35
CA LYS A 31 1.02 22.90 -2.31
C LYS A 31 0.42 24.02 -3.15
N ASN A 32 -0.20 23.67 -4.28
CA ASN A 32 -0.89 24.63 -5.15
C ASN A 32 -2.05 25.24 -4.36
N VAL A 33 -1.82 26.39 -3.74
CA VAL A 33 -2.77 27.11 -2.86
C VAL A 33 -4.01 27.65 -3.63
N ASN A 34 -4.11 27.42 -4.95
CA ASN A 34 -5.14 28.01 -5.81
C ASN A 34 -6.08 27.02 -6.53
N LYS A 35 -6.01 25.72 -6.28
CA LYS A 35 -7.01 24.77 -6.83
C LYS A 35 -8.20 24.67 -5.87
N GLU A 36 -9.41 24.80 -6.40
CA GLU A 36 -10.65 24.61 -5.62
C GLU A 36 -10.79 23.13 -5.23
N THR A 37 -11.02 22.87 -3.94
CA THR A 37 -11.33 21.54 -3.39
C THR A 37 -12.84 21.32 -3.39
N ILE A 38 -13.27 20.27 -4.06
CA ILE A 38 -14.67 19.85 -4.12
C ILE A 38 -14.98 19.03 -2.86
N VAL A 39 -16.01 19.41 -2.10
CA VAL A 39 -16.46 18.67 -0.91
C VAL A 39 -17.78 17.97 -1.23
N ILE A 40 -17.84 16.65 -1.09
CA ILE A 40 -19.00 15.84 -1.47
C ILE A 40 -19.32 14.77 -0.42
N GLY A 41 -20.62 14.52 -0.24
CA GLY A 41 -21.16 13.35 0.45
C GLY A 41 -21.53 12.21 -0.53
N HIS A 42 -22.20 11.17 -0.06
CA HIS A 42 -22.56 10.00 -0.88
C HIS A 42 -23.66 10.29 -1.93
N ARG A 43 -23.80 9.39 -2.91
CA ARG A 43 -24.73 9.47 -4.06
C ARG A 43 -26.20 9.69 -3.70
N ASN A 44 -26.66 9.07 -2.62
CA ASN A 44 -28.03 9.19 -2.14
C ASN A 44 -28.05 10.00 -0.84
N PRO A 45 -27.66 11.28 -0.89
CA PRO A 45 -27.22 12.00 0.28
C PRO A 45 -28.35 12.13 1.29
N ASP A 46 -28.05 11.77 2.53
CA ASP A 46 -28.95 12.03 3.64
C ASP A 46 -28.64 13.40 4.27
N THR A 47 -29.17 13.61 5.47
CA THR A 47 -28.97 14.88 6.18
C THR A 47 -27.51 15.05 6.62
N ASP A 48 -26.81 14.00 7.05
CA ASP A 48 -25.41 14.12 7.48
C ASP A 48 -24.51 14.43 6.29
N ALA A 49 -24.60 13.67 5.21
CA ALA A 49 -23.83 13.91 3.98
C ALA A 49 -23.88 15.37 3.47
N ILE A 50 -25.07 15.98 3.45
CA ILE A 50 -25.24 17.36 2.96
C ILE A 50 -24.76 18.39 3.98
N THR A 51 -25.11 18.21 5.25
CA THR A 51 -24.69 19.15 6.30
C THR A 51 -23.19 19.10 6.51
N ALA A 52 -22.59 17.91 6.53
CA ALA A 52 -21.15 17.69 6.59
C ALA A 52 -20.44 18.36 5.42
N ALA A 53 -20.97 18.28 4.18
CA ALA A 53 -20.33 18.91 3.03
C ALA A 53 -20.31 20.45 3.14
N ILE A 54 -21.42 21.05 3.60
CA ILE A 54 -21.53 22.49 3.82
C ILE A 54 -20.59 22.93 4.95
N VAL A 55 -20.66 22.25 6.09
CA VAL A 55 -19.91 22.61 7.29
C VAL A 55 -18.41 22.40 7.08
N TYR A 56 -18.00 21.32 6.43
CA TYR A 56 -16.59 21.09 6.14
C TYR A 56 -16.04 22.09 5.12
N THR A 57 -16.86 22.56 4.18
CA THR A 57 -16.48 23.67 3.30
C THR A 57 -16.24 24.96 4.08
N ASP A 58 -17.08 25.29 5.07
CA ASP A 58 -16.86 26.44 5.95
C ASP A 58 -15.55 26.29 6.73
N LEU A 59 -15.32 25.11 7.33
CA LEU A 59 -14.09 24.78 8.05
C LEU A 59 -12.85 24.98 7.19
N LEU A 60 -12.84 24.40 5.98
CA LEU A 60 -11.73 24.54 5.02
C LEU A 60 -11.48 26.01 4.65
N ARG A 61 -12.53 26.81 4.44
CA ARG A 61 -12.40 28.24 4.14
C ARG A 61 -11.83 29.04 5.31
N GLN A 62 -12.22 28.72 6.55
CA GLN A 62 -11.61 29.32 7.74
C GLN A 62 -10.12 28.96 7.87
N MET A 63 -9.72 27.79 7.35
CA MET A 63 -8.32 27.37 7.24
C MET A 63 -7.59 27.90 5.99
N ASN A 64 -8.18 28.86 5.26
CA ASN A 64 -7.66 29.44 4.02
C ASN A 64 -7.50 28.44 2.86
N VAL A 65 -8.33 27.40 2.81
CA VAL A 65 -8.43 26.46 1.69
C VAL A 65 -9.62 26.87 0.81
N ASN A 66 -9.37 27.05 -0.49
CA ASN A 66 -10.44 27.30 -1.45
C ASN A 66 -11.27 26.03 -1.63
N ALA A 67 -12.51 26.02 -1.12
CA ALA A 67 -13.37 24.84 -1.15
C ALA A 67 -14.81 25.19 -1.54
N LYS A 68 -15.51 24.22 -2.15
CA LYS A 68 -16.92 24.33 -2.51
C LYS A 68 -17.67 23.00 -2.29
N ALA A 69 -18.82 23.09 -1.61
CA ALA A 69 -19.72 21.96 -1.39
C ALA A 69 -20.55 21.65 -2.63
N TYR A 70 -20.68 20.36 -2.93
CA TYR A 70 -21.57 19.83 -3.96
C TYR A 70 -22.35 18.64 -3.42
N ARG A 71 -23.52 18.38 -4.01
CA ARG A 71 -24.31 17.16 -3.76
C ARG A 71 -24.17 16.20 -4.93
N LEU A 72 -24.28 14.90 -4.65
CA LEU A 72 -24.27 13.82 -5.67
C LEU A 72 -25.66 13.27 -6.02
N GLY A 73 -26.68 13.59 -5.22
CA GLY A 73 -28.06 13.21 -5.50
C GLY A 73 -29.08 14.29 -5.10
N ASN A 74 -30.36 13.92 -5.21
CA ASN A 74 -31.47 14.78 -4.80
C ASN A 74 -31.58 14.85 -3.28
N LEU A 75 -31.92 16.04 -2.77
CA LEU A 75 -32.13 16.24 -1.33
C LEU A 75 -33.43 15.58 -0.88
N ASN A 76 -33.38 14.90 0.26
CA ASN A 76 -34.57 14.41 0.95
C ASN A 76 -35.34 15.58 1.60
N ASN A 77 -36.58 15.33 2.03
CA ASN A 77 -37.45 16.38 2.58
C ASN A 77 -36.97 16.91 3.94
N GLU A 78 -36.34 16.06 4.75
CA GLU A 78 -35.74 16.42 6.03
C GLU A 78 -34.62 17.45 5.83
N THR A 79 -33.68 17.18 4.94
CA THR A 79 -32.59 18.08 4.58
C THR A 79 -33.11 19.40 4.01
N LYS A 80 -34.12 19.36 3.14
CA LYS A 80 -34.77 20.58 2.61
C LYS A 80 -35.40 21.42 3.71
N PHE A 81 -36.08 20.78 4.66
CA PHE A 81 -36.66 21.44 5.82
C PHE A 81 -35.58 22.14 6.66
N ILE A 82 -34.47 21.46 6.95
CA ILE A 82 -33.34 22.00 7.71
C ILE A 82 -32.73 23.21 6.98
N LEU A 83 -32.38 23.08 5.70
CA LEU A 83 -31.77 24.16 4.91
C LEU A 83 -32.68 25.39 4.83
N LYS A 84 -34.00 25.17 4.69
CA LYS A 84 -35.00 26.24 4.70
C LYS A 84 -35.07 26.94 6.05
N GLN A 85 -35.03 26.20 7.16
CA GLN A 85 -35.04 26.80 8.51
C GLN A 85 -33.80 27.67 8.77
N VAL A 86 -32.62 27.24 8.32
CA VAL A 86 -31.37 27.99 8.51
C VAL A 86 -31.20 29.13 7.48
N GLY A 87 -31.96 29.09 6.38
CA GLY A 87 -31.80 30.03 5.27
C GLY A 87 -30.46 29.87 4.56
N ILE A 88 -30.06 28.63 4.29
CA ILE A 88 -28.88 28.29 3.48
C ILE A 88 -29.34 27.78 2.12
N LYS A 89 -28.69 28.25 1.05
CA LYS A 89 -28.93 27.75 -0.31
C LYS A 89 -28.47 26.29 -0.42
N GLU A 90 -29.27 25.47 -1.06
CA GLU A 90 -28.91 24.09 -1.41
C GLU A 90 -27.56 24.04 -2.18
N PRO A 91 -26.68 23.06 -1.87
CA PRO A 91 -25.48 22.82 -2.67
C PRO A 91 -25.82 22.53 -4.13
N ASP A 92 -24.98 23.02 -5.04
CA ASP A 92 -25.14 22.76 -6.47
C ASP A 92 -24.94 21.26 -6.74
N MET A 93 -25.63 20.73 -7.75
CA MET A 93 -25.39 19.37 -8.27
C MET A 93 -23.97 19.31 -8.83
N LEU A 94 -23.21 18.27 -8.48
CA LEU A 94 -21.87 18.10 -9.05
C LEU A 94 -21.97 17.84 -10.57
N PRO A 95 -21.16 18.51 -11.42
CA PRO A 95 -21.14 18.24 -12.84
C PRO A 95 -20.62 16.84 -13.17
N ASP A 96 -21.18 16.17 -14.18
CA ASP A 96 -20.80 14.80 -14.57
C ASP A 96 -19.33 14.69 -15.05
N ASN A 97 -18.78 15.76 -15.63
CA ASN A 97 -17.44 15.78 -16.21
C ASN A 97 -16.46 16.59 -15.35
N ILE A 98 -15.93 15.97 -14.31
CA ILE A 98 -14.87 16.55 -13.47
C ILE A 98 -13.51 16.09 -14.01
N PRO A 99 -12.56 17.01 -14.26
CA PRO A 99 -11.22 16.65 -14.73
C PRO A 99 -10.48 15.70 -13.77
N ASP A 100 -9.73 14.76 -14.33
CA ASP A 100 -8.82 13.89 -13.56
C ASP A 100 -7.82 14.74 -12.73
N GLY A 101 -7.50 14.28 -11.53
CA GLY A 101 -6.63 15.00 -10.59
C GLY A 101 -7.25 16.22 -9.91
N THR A 102 -8.57 16.43 -10.04
CA THR A 102 -9.29 17.43 -9.23
C THR A 102 -9.22 17.07 -7.76
N GLN A 103 -9.06 18.08 -6.90
CA GLN A 103 -9.00 17.88 -5.45
C GLN A 103 -10.39 17.62 -4.91
N VAL A 104 -10.55 16.50 -4.22
CA VAL A 104 -11.82 16.07 -3.64
C VAL A 104 -11.64 15.80 -2.14
N ALA A 105 -12.60 16.24 -1.36
CA ALA A 105 -12.79 15.88 0.03
C ALA A 105 -14.09 15.10 0.16
N LEU A 106 -14.02 13.92 0.79
CA LEU A 106 -15.17 13.06 1.04
C LEU A 106 -15.62 13.26 2.47
N VAL A 107 -16.93 13.42 2.66
CA VAL A 107 -17.55 13.44 3.98
C VAL A 107 -18.63 12.38 4.04
N ASP A 108 -18.77 11.72 5.19
CA ASP A 108 -19.82 10.74 5.47
C ASP A 108 -19.84 9.52 4.53
N HIS A 109 -18.76 9.31 3.77
CA HIS A 109 -18.55 8.12 2.98
C HIS A 109 -17.10 7.99 2.53
N ASN A 110 -16.72 6.77 2.19
CA ASN A 110 -15.41 6.46 1.62
C ASN A 110 -15.45 5.33 0.56
N GLU A 111 -16.51 4.50 0.55
CA GLU A 111 -16.69 3.44 -0.45
C GLU A 111 -16.88 4.01 -1.85
N SER A 112 -16.11 3.51 -2.82
CA SER A 112 -16.10 4.00 -4.20
C SER A 112 -17.48 3.96 -4.86
N GLN A 113 -18.24 2.90 -4.59
CA GLN A 113 -19.59 2.68 -5.11
C GLN A 113 -20.60 3.73 -4.64
N GLN A 114 -20.35 4.35 -3.49
CA GLN A 114 -21.18 5.40 -2.93
C GLN A 114 -20.78 6.80 -3.43
N SER A 115 -19.65 6.92 -4.13
CA SER A 115 -19.09 8.17 -4.64
C SER A 115 -19.20 8.28 -6.18
N ILE A 116 -18.59 9.28 -6.79
CA ILE A 116 -18.58 9.47 -8.26
C ILE A 116 -17.82 8.34 -8.99
N GLU A 117 -18.22 8.02 -10.22
CA GLU A 117 -17.66 6.88 -10.98
C GLU A 117 -16.15 6.97 -11.21
N ASN A 118 -15.60 8.17 -11.40
CA ASN A 118 -14.18 8.41 -11.62
C ASN A 118 -13.42 8.78 -10.34
N ILE A 119 -13.93 8.45 -9.15
CA ILE A 119 -13.30 8.83 -7.86
C ILE A 119 -11.83 8.38 -7.76
N HIS A 120 -11.47 7.21 -8.29
CA HIS A 120 -10.10 6.68 -8.29
C HIS A 120 -9.11 7.51 -9.14
N LYS A 121 -9.62 8.41 -10.00
CA LYS A 121 -8.80 9.34 -10.79
C LYS A 121 -8.68 10.72 -10.15
N MET A 122 -9.38 10.97 -9.05
CA MET A 122 -9.34 12.23 -8.33
C MET A 122 -8.17 12.28 -7.37
N CYS A 123 -7.77 13.49 -6.98
CA CYS A 123 -6.82 13.70 -5.89
C CYS A 123 -7.62 13.80 -4.59
N ILE A 124 -7.77 12.68 -3.89
CA ILE A 124 -8.45 12.65 -2.59
C ILE A 124 -7.54 13.33 -1.56
N THR A 125 -8.01 14.44 -1.01
CA THR A 125 -7.24 15.25 -0.06
C THR A 125 -7.67 15.01 1.38
N HIS A 126 -8.96 14.78 1.60
CA HIS A 126 -9.55 14.60 2.92
C HIS A 126 -10.67 13.55 2.88
N VAL A 127 -10.79 12.76 3.95
CA VAL A 127 -11.96 11.91 4.21
C VAL A 127 -12.33 12.03 5.68
N ILE A 128 -13.58 12.40 5.96
CA ILE A 128 -14.13 12.49 7.31
C ILE A 128 -15.38 11.62 7.35
N ASP A 129 -15.34 10.56 8.13
CA ASP A 129 -16.37 9.52 8.08
C ASP A 129 -16.48 8.80 9.42
N HIS A 130 -17.64 8.27 9.74
CA HIS A 130 -17.87 7.49 10.97
C HIS A 130 -18.17 6.00 10.69
N HIS A 131 -18.18 5.61 9.41
CA HIS A 131 -18.40 4.25 8.96
C HIS A 131 -17.11 3.39 9.02
N LYS A 132 -17.24 2.14 8.56
CA LYS A 132 -16.09 1.26 8.28
C LYS A 132 -15.26 1.82 7.10
N LEU A 133 -14.01 1.39 7.00
CA LEU A 133 -13.17 1.67 5.84
C LEU A 133 -13.43 0.64 4.72
N GLY A 134 -13.91 1.14 3.59
CA GLY A 134 -14.18 0.41 2.36
C GLY A 134 -12.97 0.24 1.45
N ASP A 135 -13.18 0.31 0.14
CA ASP A 135 -12.20 0.03 -0.91
C ASP A 135 -11.35 1.24 -1.35
N LEU A 136 -11.32 2.30 -0.54
CA LEU A 136 -10.63 3.53 -0.87
C LEU A 136 -9.11 3.35 -0.81
N THR A 137 -8.42 3.84 -1.84
CA THR A 137 -6.95 3.88 -1.90
C THR A 137 -6.50 5.25 -2.38
N THR A 138 -5.29 5.66 -2.02
CA THR A 138 -4.71 6.95 -2.41
C THR A 138 -3.27 6.80 -2.89
N SER A 139 -2.86 7.63 -3.85
CA SER A 139 -1.48 7.64 -4.35
C SER A 139 -0.53 8.52 -3.55
N GLU A 140 -1.07 9.49 -2.80
CA GLU A 140 -0.34 10.49 -2.02
C GLU A 140 -0.82 10.48 -0.56
N PRO A 141 -0.03 10.98 0.40
CA PRO A 141 -0.47 11.20 1.77
C PRO A 141 -1.77 12.00 1.83
N VAL A 142 -2.70 11.53 2.67
CA VAL A 142 -4.10 12.01 2.71
C VAL A 142 -4.49 12.33 4.15
N TYR A 143 -5.37 13.29 4.35
CA TYR A 143 -5.98 13.54 5.65
C TYR A 143 -7.20 12.62 5.85
N LEU A 144 -7.14 11.68 6.78
CA LEU A 144 -8.29 10.82 7.13
C LEU A 144 -8.63 11.01 8.59
N ARG A 145 -9.90 11.30 8.89
CA ARG A 145 -10.42 11.29 10.26
C ARG A 145 -11.64 10.40 10.29
N PHE A 146 -11.44 9.18 10.78
CA PHE A 146 -12.51 8.26 11.08
C PHE A 146 -12.62 8.08 12.58
N GLU A 147 -13.84 8.15 13.09
CA GLU A 147 -14.11 7.86 14.50
C GLU A 147 -15.38 7.00 14.59
N PRO A 148 -15.39 5.97 15.46
CA PRO A 148 -16.57 5.12 15.64
C PRO A 148 -17.63 5.82 16.50
N VAL A 149 -18.15 6.94 16.00
CA VAL A 149 -19.20 7.79 16.59
C VAL A 149 -20.51 7.67 15.80
N GLY A 150 -21.58 8.30 16.30
CA GLY A 150 -22.91 8.16 15.71
C GLY A 150 -23.14 8.98 14.44
N CYS A 151 -22.32 9.99 14.15
CA CYS A 151 -22.52 10.95 13.05
C CYS A 151 -21.21 11.66 12.65
N THR A 152 -21.02 11.98 11.37
CA THR A 152 -19.87 12.74 10.84
C THR A 152 -19.82 14.16 11.43
N ALA A 153 -20.96 14.80 11.68
CA ALA A 153 -21.03 16.11 12.34
C ALA A 153 -20.38 16.15 13.74
N THR A 154 -20.40 15.02 14.48
CA THR A 154 -19.68 14.88 15.75
C THR A 154 -18.17 15.07 15.53
N ILE A 155 -17.63 14.43 14.50
CA ILE A 155 -16.21 14.53 14.12
C ILE A 155 -15.86 15.95 13.69
N LEU A 156 -16.66 16.55 12.80
CA LEU A 156 -16.44 17.92 12.31
C LEU A 156 -16.41 18.94 13.46
N THR A 157 -17.29 18.77 14.45
CA THR A 157 -17.31 19.65 15.63
C THR A 157 -16.03 19.52 16.45
N LYS A 158 -15.45 18.31 16.57
CA LYS A 158 -14.14 18.13 17.19
C LYS A 158 -13.06 18.88 16.41
N ILE A 159 -13.02 18.75 15.08
CA ILE A 159 -12.04 19.44 14.22
C ILE A 159 -12.13 20.97 14.37
N TYR A 160 -13.32 21.56 14.46
CA TYR A 160 -13.48 23.00 14.76
C TYR A 160 -12.78 23.37 16.08
N ARG A 161 -13.06 22.61 17.13
CA ARG A 161 -12.51 22.87 18.48
C ARG A 161 -11.00 22.66 18.52
N GLU A 162 -10.49 21.62 17.87
CA GLU A 162 -9.07 21.30 17.73
C GLU A 162 -8.29 22.47 17.10
N ASN A 163 -8.90 23.12 16.10
CA ASN A 163 -8.30 24.24 15.39
C ASN A 163 -8.62 25.62 16.00
N ASN A 164 -9.32 25.67 17.14
CA ASN A 164 -9.81 26.90 17.78
C ASN A 164 -10.61 27.79 16.82
N LEU A 165 -11.43 27.19 15.96
CA LEU A 165 -12.26 27.87 14.98
C LEU A 165 -13.65 28.15 15.55
N GLU A 166 -14.23 29.28 15.16
CA GLU A 166 -15.57 29.67 15.60
C GLU A 166 -16.65 28.94 14.79
N ILE A 167 -17.57 28.29 15.49
CA ILE A 167 -18.76 27.70 14.90
C ILE A 167 -19.87 28.75 14.94
N ASN A 168 -20.18 29.34 13.79
CA ASN A 168 -21.29 30.29 13.70
C ASN A 168 -22.65 29.58 13.93
N GLN A 169 -23.67 30.36 14.29
CA GLN A 169 -25.01 29.83 14.60
C GLN A 169 -25.59 28.92 13.51
N LYS A 170 -25.37 29.27 12.23
CA LYS A 170 -25.90 28.49 11.10
C LYS A 170 -25.22 27.12 11.01
N MET A 171 -23.89 27.08 11.12
CA MET A 171 -23.13 25.82 11.11
C MET A 171 -23.47 24.97 12.34
N ALA A 172 -23.60 25.57 13.51
CA ALA A 172 -24.02 24.86 14.73
C ALA A 172 -25.40 24.22 14.60
N PHE A 173 -26.34 24.91 13.94
CA PHE A 173 -27.65 24.36 13.64
C PHE A 173 -27.58 23.16 12.68
N LEU A 174 -26.79 23.24 11.60
CA LEU A 174 -26.58 22.12 10.68
C LEU A 174 -25.96 20.91 11.40
N LEU A 175 -24.89 21.13 12.16
CA LEU A 175 -24.22 20.09 12.95
C LEU A 175 -25.18 19.43 13.95
N THR A 176 -25.99 20.23 14.66
CA THR A 176 -27.00 19.73 15.60
C THR A 176 -28.04 18.87 14.89
N SER A 177 -28.49 19.30 13.70
CA SER A 177 -29.51 18.59 12.93
C SER A 177 -29.02 17.25 12.40
N ALA A 178 -27.78 17.20 11.92
CA ALA A 178 -27.11 15.98 11.48
C ALA A 178 -27.02 14.95 12.61
N ILE A 179 -26.50 15.37 13.77
CA ILE A 179 -26.42 14.50 14.96
C ILE A 179 -27.80 13.98 15.33
N LEU A 180 -28.83 14.83 15.35
CA LEU A 180 -30.19 14.39 15.66
C LEU A 180 -30.76 13.41 14.63
N SER A 181 -30.41 13.56 13.35
CA SER A 181 -30.83 12.68 12.26
C SER A 181 -30.28 11.28 12.47
N ASP A 182 -28.95 11.12 12.49
CA ASP A 182 -28.31 9.79 12.42
C ASP A 182 -28.39 9.06 13.75
N THR A 183 -28.32 9.82 14.84
CA THR A 183 -28.49 9.23 16.17
C THR A 183 -29.95 8.98 16.52
N LEU A 184 -30.91 9.34 15.64
CA LEU A 184 -32.35 9.25 15.90
C LEU A 184 -32.73 9.90 17.23
N HIS A 185 -32.25 11.13 17.44
CA HIS A 185 -32.32 11.83 18.72
C HIS A 185 -31.68 11.01 19.86
N LEU A 186 -30.43 10.59 19.67
CA LEU A 186 -29.61 9.84 20.63
C LEU A 186 -30.15 8.45 21.04
N ARG A 187 -30.99 7.83 20.19
CA ARG A 187 -31.61 6.52 20.39
C ARG A 187 -31.05 5.42 19.48
N SER A 188 -30.32 5.79 18.44
CA SER A 188 -29.65 4.84 17.54
C SER A 188 -28.62 4.00 18.31
N PRO A 189 -28.45 2.70 17.99
CA PRO A 189 -27.38 1.89 18.58
C PRO A 189 -25.98 2.46 18.35
N THR A 190 -25.78 3.22 17.26
CA THR A 190 -24.50 3.87 16.93
C THR A 190 -24.18 5.08 17.82
N THR A 191 -25.15 5.55 18.62
CA THR A 191 -24.99 6.76 19.45
C THR A 191 -23.95 6.55 20.57
N THR A 192 -22.94 7.40 20.59
CA THR A 192 -21.88 7.43 21.60
C THR A 192 -22.05 8.56 22.61
N ASN A 193 -21.22 8.57 23.65
CA ASN A 193 -21.18 9.67 24.60
C ASN A 193 -20.61 10.96 23.99
N ASP A 194 -19.81 10.86 22.93
CA ASP A 194 -19.29 12.04 22.25
C ASP A 194 -20.39 12.76 21.49
N ASP A 195 -21.31 12.03 20.85
CA ASP A 195 -22.50 12.61 20.22
C ASP A 195 -23.33 13.39 21.24
N ARG A 196 -23.52 12.84 22.45
CA ARG A 196 -24.27 13.50 23.54
C ARG A 196 -23.60 14.80 23.99
N LYS A 197 -22.29 14.75 24.29
CA LYS A 197 -21.52 15.91 24.76
C LYS A 197 -21.45 17.01 23.70
N ILE A 198 -21.28 16.62 22.43
CA ILE A 198 -21.20 17.57 21.33
C ILE A 198 -22.57 18.21 21.07
N LEU A 199 -23.66 17.43 21.17
CA LEU A 199 -25.01 17.98 21.06
C LEU A 199 -25.27 19.02 22.16
N GLU A 200 -24.90 18.72 23.41
CA GLU A 200 -25.00 19.67 24.53
C GLU A 200 -24.21 20.97 24.30
N TYR A 201 -23.05 20.87 23.66
CA TYR A 201 -22.22 22.02 23.29
C TYR A 201 -22.82 22.86 22.15
N LEU A 202 -23.41 22.22 21.13
CA LEU A 202 -23.89 22.89 19.93
C LEU A 202 -25.27 23.54 20.10
N VAL A 203 -26.16 22.96 20.89
CA VAL A 203 -27.56 23.43 21.05
C VAL A 203 -27.65 24.90 21.47
N PRO A 204 -26.86 25.40 22.46
CA PRO A 204 -26.85 26.81 22.81
C PRO A 204 -26.38 27.72 21.66
N ILE A 205 -25.40 27.27 20.87
CA ILE A 205 -24.82 28.01 19.74
C ILE A 205 -25.83 28.07 18.58
N ALA A 206 -26.53 26.96 18.33
CA ALA A 206 -27.58 26.86 17.32
C ALA A 206 -28.83 27.68 17.67
N LYS A 207 -29.00 28.06 18.94
CA LYS A 207 -30.18 28.74 19.51
C LYS A 207 -31.47 27.97 19.25
N ILE A 208 -31.46 26.67 19.56
CA ILE A 208 -32.65 25.81 19.48
C ILE A 208 -33.31 25.76 20.85
N ASP A 209 -34.48 26.41 20.99
CA ASP A 209 -35.18 26.54 22.28
C ASP A 209 -35.67 25.19 22.84
N ASN A 210 -36.17 24.31 21.97
CA ASN A 210 -36.66 22.99 22.37
C ASN A 210 -36.20 21.92 21.38
N ILE A 211 -35.10 21.24 21.74
CA ILE A 211 -34.47 20.21 20.92
C ILE A 211 -35.42 19.04 20.58
N LYS A 212 -36.32 18.67 21.50
CA LYS A 212 -37.28 17.59 21.29
C LYS A 212 -38.36 17.99 20.29
N SER A 213 -38.90 19.20 20.42
CA SER A 213 -39.85 19.73 19.45
C SER A 213 -39.22 19.89 18.08
N TYR A 214 -37.98 20.38 18.03
CA TYR A 214 -37.25 20.55 16.77
C TYR A 214 -37.01 19.20 16.08
N ALA A 215 -36.50 18.21 16.80
CA ALA A 215 -36.27 16.88 16.25
C ALA A 215 -37.57 16.24 15.73
N ASN A 216 -38.69 16.40 16.46
CA ASN A 216 -39.98 15.94 15.98
C ASN A 216 -40.39 16.61 14.66
N GLN A 217 -40.26 17.94 14.54
CA GLN A 217 -40.57 18.64 13.29
C GLN A 217 -39.67 18.18 12.12
N MET A 218 -38.39 17.92 12.40
CA MET A 218 -37.44 17.40 11.42
C MET A 218 -37.83 15.99 10.94
N PHE A 219 -38.19 15.09 11.85
CA PHE A 219 -38.66 13.74 11.52
C PHE A 219 -40.04 13.73 10.84
N GLU A 220 -40.92 14.68 11.18
CA GLU A 220 -42.19 14.90 10.48
C GLU A 220 -41.94 15.39 9.05
N ALA A 221 -40.96 16.28 8.82
CA ALA A 221 -40.59 16.69 7.46
C ALA A 221 -40.03 15.52 6.62
N LYS A 222 -39.38 14.54 7.27
CA LYS A 222 -38.92 13.30 6.62
C LYS A 222 -40.08 12.39 6.17
N SER A 223 -41.26 12.51 6.78
CA SER A 223 -42.31 11.49 6.70
C SER A 223 -43.70 12.11 6.52
N ASP A 224 -44.40 11.73 5.45
CA ASP A 224 -45.87 11.84 5.38
C ASP A 224 -46.56 10.78 6.28
N LEU A 225 -46.01 10.53 7.48
CA LEU A 225 -46.39 9.43 8.36
C LEU A 225 -46.45 9.90 9.81
N LYS A 226 -47.68 10.19 10.25
CA LYS A 226 -48.05 10.20 11.66
C LYS A 226 -47.77 8.81 12.26
N GLU A 227 -47.17 8.82 13.45
CA GLU A 227 -47.03 7.73 14.43
C GLU A 227 -45.76 6.86 14.34
N PHE A 228 -44.78 7.19 15.20
CA PHE A 228 -43.78 6.23 15.63
C PHE A 228 -44.21 5.55 16.96
N SER A 229 -44.46 4.24 16.94
CA SER A 229 -44.79 3.36 18.08
C SER A 229 -43.62 2.44 18.46
N SER A 230 -43.71 1.74 19.59
CA SER A 230 -42.73 0.74 20.07
C SER A 230 -42.37 -0.34 19.04
N LYS A 231 -43.20 -0.54 18.01
CA LYS A 231 -42.94 -1.39 16.85
C LYS A 231 -41.81 -0.87 15.95
N GLN A 232 -41.66 0.45 15.78
CA GLN A 232 -40.54 0.99 15.00
C GLN A 232 -39.20 0.70 15.69
N ILE A 233 -39.14 0.77 17.03
CA ILE A 233 -37.91 0.47 17.80
C ILE A 233 -37.40 -0.95 17.51
N LEU A 234 -38.30 -1.92 17.31
CA LEU A 234 -37.95 -3.32 17.04
C LEU A 234 -37.58 -3.59 15.57
N LEU A 235 -37.92 -2.66 14.68
CA LEU A 235 -37.71 -2.77 13.23
C LEU A 235 -36.56 -1.89 12.70
N LEU A 236 -35.90 -1.13 13.56
CA LEU A 236 -34.85 -0.15 13.20
C LEU A 236 -33.69 -0.77 12.41
N ASP A 237 -33.21 -1.95 12.80
CA ASP A 237 -32.26 -2.78 12.02
C ASP A 237 -32.83 -4.19 11.86
N TYR A 238 -34.03 -4.26 11.29
CA TYR A 238 -34.69 -5.53 11.00
C TYR A 238 -34.49 -5.90 9.53
N LYS A 239 -33.69 -6.93 9.28
CA LYS A 239 -33.40 -7.47 7.95
C LYS A 239 -34.06 -8.82 7.79
N THR A 240 -34.71 -9.02 6.64
CA THR A 240 -35.24 -10.33 6.28
C THR A 240 -34.26 -11.09 5.41
N TYR A 241 -33.96 -12.32 5.81
CA TYR A 241 -33.07 -13.21 5.08
C TYR A 241 -33.85 -14.45 4.64
N THR A 242 -33.43 -15.07 3.53
CA THR A 242 -33.98 -16.37 3.12
C THR A 242 -32.88 -17.41 3.28
N PHE A 243 -33.07 -18.34 4.20
CA PHE A 243 -32.17 -19.48 4.39
C PHE A 243 -32.97 -20.76 4.15
N ASN A 244 -32.47 -21.63 3.28
CA ASN A 244 -33.11 -22.94 2.97
C ASN A 244 -34.63 -22.85 2.67
N ASN A 245 -35.05 -21.90 1.80
CA ASN A 245 -36.46 -21.64 1.47
C ASN A 245 -37.36 -21.15 2.62
N GLU A 246 -36.81 -20.85 3.79
CA GLU A 246 -37.54 -20.24 4.91
C GLU A 246 -37.18 -18.76 5.05
N LYS A 247 -38.19 -17.92 5.29
CA LYS A 247 -37.99 -16.49 5.54
C LYS A 247 -37.69 -16.26 7.03
N TRP A 248 -36.53 -15.67 7.29
CA TRP A 248 -36.05 -15.25 8.59
C TRP A 248 -36.17 -13.74 8.72
N GLY A 249 -36.50 -13.28 9.93
CA GLY A 249 -36.42 -11.87 10.28
C GLY A 249 -35.48 -11.68 11.45
N ILE A 250 -34.40 -10.94 11.26
CA ILE A 250 -33.37 -10.69 12.26
C ILE A 250 -33.42 -9.21 12.61
N GLY A 251 -33.70 -8.90 13.87
CA GLY A 251 -33.53 -7.56 14.44
C GLY A 251 -32.24 -7.52 15.24
N THR A 252 -31.39 -6.52 15.00
CA THR A 252 -30.17 -6.30 15.76
C THR A 252 -30.39 -5.20 16.80
N GLY A 253 -29.91 -5.43 18.03
CA GLY A 253 -29.85 -4.40 19.07
C GLY A 253 -28.50 -4.45 19.76
N GLU A 254 -27.78 -3.34 19.77
CA GLU A 254 -26.50 -3.23 20.49
C GLU A 254 -26.74 -2.76 21.93
N THR A 255 -26.07 -3.40 22.89
CA THR A 255 -26.15 -3.01 24.31
C THR A 255 -24.79 -3.17 24.99
N CYS A 256 -24.43 -2.20 25.84
CA CYS A 256 -23.25 -2.31 26.71
C CYS A 256 -23.57 -3.06 28.02
N ASP A 257 -24.85 -3.36 28.28
CA ASP A 257 -25.32 -4.02 29.50
C ASP A 257 -26.39 -5.07 29.13
N MET A 258 -25.97 -6.34 29.13
CA MET A 258 -26.83 -7.46 28.76
C MET A 258 -27.96 -7.67 29.78
N ASN A 259 -27.77 -7.29 31.04
CA ASN A 259 -28.75 -7.53 32.10
C ASN A 259 -30.01 -6.67 31.89
N LYS A 260 -29.85 -5.41 31.48
CA LYS A 260 -30.99 -4.52 31.14
C LYS A 260 -31.80 -4.99 29.94
N MET A 261 -31.18 -5.69 29.00
CA MET A 261 -31.87 -6.28 27.85
C MET A 261 -32.60 -7.57 28.24
N LEU A 262 -31.99 -8.37 29.12
CA LEU A 262 -32.59 -9.58 29.68
C LEU A 262 -33.78 -9.27 30.60
N GLU A 263 -33.77 -8.14 31.33
CA GLU A 263 -34.91 -7.65 32.12
C GLU A 263 -36.15 -7.36 31.25
N ARG A 264 -35.96 -7.02 29.97
CA ARG A 264 -37.03 -6.74 29.00
C ARG A 264 -37.35 -7.92 28.08
N LYS A 265 -36.79 -9.10 28.37
CA LYS A 265 -36.90 -10.31 27.53
C LYS A 265 -38.35 -10.67 27.22
N ASP A 266 -39.23 -10.63 28.22
CA ASP A 266 -40.62 -11.06 28.05
C ASP A 266 -41.42 -10.10 27.16
N ASP A 267 -41.17 -8.80 27.26
CA ASP A 267 -41.76 -7.79 26.38
C ASP A 267 -41.27 -7.93 24.93
N LEU A 268 -39.97 -8.17 24.74
CA LEU A 268 -39.36 -8.39 23.42
C LEU A 268 -39.90 -9.67 22.76
N LEU A 269 -40.01 -10.76 23.52
CA LEU A 269 -40.60 -12.02 23.04
C LEU A 269 -42.08 -11.86 22.68
N LYS A 270 -42.83 -11.06 23.44
CA LYS A 270 -44.24 -10.75 23.16
C LYS A 270 -44.38 -10.00 21.85
N GLU A 271 -43.53 -9.02 21.59
CA GLU A 271 -43.59 -8.25 20.34
C GLU A 271 -43.10 -9.05 19.12
N MET A 272 -42.06 -9.88 19.28
CA MET A 272 -41.64 -10.84 18.25
C MET A 272 -42.77 -11.81 17.87
N ARG A 273 -43.58 -12.25 18.84
CA ARG A 273 -44.77 -13.08 18.61
C ARG A 273 -45.90 -12.31 17.93
N ASN A 274 -46.13 -11.05 18.29
CA ASN A 274 -47.14 -10.19 17.65
C ASN A 274 -46.80 -9.93 16.17
N GLU A 275 -45.55 -9.67 15.85
CA GLU A 275 -45.11 -9.49 14.46
C GLU A 275 -45.12 -10.80 13.65
N LYS A 276 -44.91 -11.97 14.28
CA LYS A 276 -45.09 -13.28 13.62
C LYS A 276 -46.54 -13.49 13.14
N LYS A 277 -47.53 -12.95 13.87
CA LYS A 277 -48.94 -12.99 13.43
C LYS A 277 -49.23 -12.05 12.25
N ARG A 278 -48.41 -11.01 12.07
CA ARG A 278 -48.58 -9.96 11.04
C ARG A 278 -47.81 -10.25 9.75
N SER A 279 -46.79 -11.10 9.78
CA SER A 279 -46.03 -11.51 8.59
C SER A 279 -45.59 -12.97 8.69
N PRO A 280 -45.87 -13.83 7.69
CA PRO A 280 -45.62 -15.26 7.75
C PRO A 280 -44.12 -15.54 7.57
N LEU A 281 -43.37 -15.44 8.66
CA LEU A 281 -41.94 -15.79 8.71
C LEU A 281 -41.77 -17.08 9.53
N GLY A 282 -40.86 -17.95 9.07
CA GLY A 282 -40.59 -19.24 9.71
C GLY A 282 -39.94 -19.07 11.09
N TYR A 283 -38.94 -18.19 11.17
CA TYR A 283 -38.10 -18.01 12.36
C TYR A 283 -37.71 -16.54 12.61
N ARG A 284 -37.36 -16.23 13.86
CA ARG A 284 -36.95 -14.89 14.34
C ARG A 284 -35.77 -15.02 15.30
N ALA A 285 -34.76 -14.17 15.13
CA ALA A 285 -33.60 -14.09 16.04
C ALA A 285 -33.37 -12.64 16.44
N LEU A 286 -33.00 -12.43 17.71
CA LEU A 286 -32.51 -11.17 18.25
C LEU A 286 -31.03 -11.39 18.57
N SER A 287 -30.16 -10.71 17.84
CA SER A 287 -28.72 -10.72 18.11
C SER A 287 -28.36 -9.52 18.97
N SER A 288 -27.66 -9.76 20.07
CA SER A 288 -27.03 -8.72 20.88
C SER A 288 -25.52 -8.86 20.77
N ALA A 289 -24.86 -7.85 20.21
CA ALA A 289 -23.40 -7.75 20.27
C ALA A 289 -23.00 -7.04 21.57
N GLN A 290 -22.20 -7.71 22.40
CA GLN A 290 -21.53 -7.08 23.54
C GLN A 290 -20.21 -6.49 23.05
N LYS A 291 -20.03 -5.17 23.16
CA LYS A 291 -18.69 -4.55 23.05
C LYS A 291 -17.83 -5.17 24.17
N ASN A 292 -16.91 -6.05 23.81
CA ASN A 292 -16.03 -6.72 24.76
C ASN A 292 -15.05 -5.71 25.35
N VAL A 293 -15.36 -5.17 26.53
CA VAL A 293 -14.61 -4.10 27.22
C VAL A 293 -13.28 -4.59 27.84
N ASN A 294 -12.76 -5.77 27.49
CA ASN A 294 -11.57 -6.30 28.17
C ASN A 294 -10.63 -7.18 27.32
N LYS A 295 -10.67 -7.06 25.99
CA LYS A 295 -9.65 -7.68 25.15
C LYS A 295 -8.43 -6.76 25.08
N GLU A 296 -7.23 -7.31 25.28
CA GLU A 296 -5.98 -6.59 25.10
C GLU A 296 -5.84 -6.18 23.62
N THR A 297 -5.57 -4.89 23.37
CA THR A 297 -5.27 -4.35 22.05
C THR A 297 -3.77 -4.39 21.81
N ILE A 298 -3.36 -5.08 20.75
CA ILE A 298 -1.97 -5.14 20.31
C ILE A 298 -1.66 -3.87 19.50
N VAL A 299 -0.60 -3.15 19.85
CA VAL A 299 -0.14 -1.97 19.10
C VAL A 299 1.15 -2.31 18.38
N ILE A 300 1.18 -2.16 17.05
CA ILE A 300 2.33 -2.53 16.21
C ILE A 300 2.62 -1.48 15.13
N GLY A 301 3.92 -1.32 14.84
CA GLY A 301 4.42 -0.65 13.63
C GLY A 301 4.73 -1.65 12.51
N HIS A 302 5.40 -1.20 11.45
CA HIS A 302 5.71 -2.02 10.27
C HIS A 302 6.79 -3.09 10.51
N ARG A 303 6.92 -4.03 9.56
CA ARG A 303 7.82 -5.21 9.62
C ARG A 303 9.30 -4.88 9.81
N ASN A 304 9.76 -3.76 9.28
CA ASN A 304 11.16 -3.33 9.35
C ASN A 304 11.25 -2.08 10.22
N PRO A 305 10.90 -2.20 11.51
CA PRO A 305 10.54 -1.06 12.33
C PRO A 305 11.70 -0.07 12.44
N ASP A 306 11.43 1.17 12.09
CA ASP A 306 12.31 2.30 12.32
C ASP A 306 12.05 2.91 13.70
N THR A 307 12.54 4.13 13.91
CA THR A 307 12.34 4.83 15.18
C THR A 307 10.89 5.28 15.36
N ASP A 308 10.21 5.76 14.32
CA ASP A 308 8.82 6.21 14.45
C ASP A 308 7.90 5.03 14.77
N ALA A 309 7.95 3.95 13.99
CA ALA A 309 7.16 2.74 14.24
C ALA A 309 7.22 2.23 15.69
N ILE A 310 8.42 2.20 16.30
CA ILE A 310 8.62 1.68 17.66
C ILE A 310 8.19 2.69 18.72
N THR A 311 8.60 3.95 18.56
CA THR A 311 8.26 5.01 19.50
C THR A 311 6.75 5.26 19.50
N ALA A 312 6.13 5.31 18.33
CA ALA A 312 4.68 5.43 18.16
C ALA A 312 3.94 4.26 18.81
N ALA A 313 4.43 3.02 18.70
CA ALA A 313 3.76 1.87 19.31
C ALA A 313 3.79 1.96 20.85
N ILE A 314 4.92 2.37 21.43
CA ILE A 314 5.07 2.57 22.88
C ILE A 314 4.18 3.71 23.35
N VAL A 315 4.25 4.87 22.68
CA VAL A 315 3.55 6.09 23.08
C VAL A 315 2.04 5.91 22.91
N TYR A 316 1.58 5.30 21.82
CA TYR A 316 0.16 5.06 21.63
C TYR A 316 -0.39 4.04 22.63
N THR A 317 0.42 3.07 23.05
CA THR A 317 0.06 2.17 24.17
C THR A 317 -0.14 2.94 25.47
N ASP A 318 0.73 3.90 25.79
CA ASP A 318 0.57 4.77 26.97
C ASP A 318 -0.73 5.59 26.87
N LEU A 319 -0.96 6.22 25.71
CA LEU A 319 -2.17 6.98 25.41
C LEU A 319 -3.43 6.14 25.61
N LEU A 320 -3.51 4.95 25.01
CA LEU A 320 -4.63 4.03 25.15
C LEU A 320 -4.87 3.64 26.61
N ARG A 321 -3.80 3.37 27.38
CA ARG A 321 -3.92 3.05 28.80
C ARG A 321 -4.44 4.22 29.64
N GLN A 322 -4.02 5.44 29.35
CA GLN A 322 -4.57 6.64 29.99
C GLN A 322 -6.07 6.82 29.67
N MET A 323 -6.51 6.35 28.49
CA MET A 323 -7.92 6.29 28.10
C MET A 323 -8.66 5.04 28.61
N ASN A 324 -8.07 4.27 29.54
CA ASN A 324 -8.62 3.02 30.10
C ASN A 324 -8.82 1.89 29.08
N VAL A 325 -8.05 1.88 27.98
CA VAL A 325 -8.00 0.77 27.03
C VAL A 325 -6.82 -0.13 27.39
N ASN A 326 -7.10 -1.43 27.58
CA ASN A 326 -6.04 -2.41 27.80
C ASN A 326 -5.24 -2.60 26.51
N ALA A 327 -3.98 -2.15 26.47
CA ALA A 327 -3.14 -2.19 25.29
C ALA A 327 -1.70 -2.63 25.61
N LYS A 328 -1.04 -3.24 24.63
CA LYS A 328 0.38 -3.65 24.71
C LYS A 328 1.10 -3.45 23.37
N ALA A 329 2.26 -2.81 23.43
CA ALA A 329 3.13 -2.60 22.28
C ALA A 329 3.94 -3.86 21.94
N TYR A 330 4.06 -4.15 20.64
CA TYR A 330 4.90 -5.19 20.08
C TYR A 330 5.68 -4.67 18.87
N ARG A 331 6.79 -5.34 18.55
CA ARG A 331 7.55 -5.10 17.32
C ARG A 331 7.40 -6.28 16.36
N LEU A 332 7.40 -6.00 15.05
CA LEU A 332 7.36 -7.04 14.01
C LEU A 332 8.75 -7.49 13.54
N GLY A 333 9.78 -6.68 13.77
CA GLY A 333 11.14 -6.94 13.31
C GLY A 333 12.21 -6.56 14.34
N ASN A 334 13.47 -6.66 13.92
CA ASN A 334 14.62 -6.27 14.74
C ASN A 334 14.76 -4.75 14.81
N LEU A 335 15.14 -4.24 15.97
CA LEU A 335 15.37 -2.81 16.17
C LEU A 335 16.66 -2.36 15.46
N ASN A 336 16.59 -1.20 14.81
CA ASN A 336 17.77 -0.53 14.29
C ASN A 336 18.62 0.09 15.44
N ASN A 337 19.85 0.51 15.13
CA ASN A 337 20.77 1.03 16.15
C ASN A 337 20.34 2.39 16.72
N GLU A 338 19.66 3.20 15.93
CA GLU A 338 19.08 4.48 16.34
C GLU A 338 18.03 4.29 17.43
N THR A 339 17.05 3.42 17.18
CA THR A 339 15.99 3.05 18.13
C THR A 339 16.57 2.44 19.40
N LYS A 340 17.55 1.55 19.30
CA LYS A 340 18.24 0.98 20.48
C LYS A 340 18.93 2.07 21.31
N PHE A 341 19.61 3.02 20.66
CA PHE A 341 20.25 4.15 21.33
C PHE A 341 19.21 4.98 22.09
N ILE A 342 18.09 5.33 21.45
CA ILE A 342 16.99 6.11 22.05
C ILE A 342 16.39 5.40 23.27
N LEU A 343 16.04 4.12 23.12
CA LEU A 343 15.44 3.34 24.21
C LEU A 343 16.38 3.20 25.42
N LYS A 344 17.69 3.05 25.16
CA LYS A 344 18.72 3.03 26.20
C LYS A 344 18.85 4.39 26.90
N GLN A 345 18.83 5.49 26.16
CA GLN A 345 18.91 6.84 26.74
C GLN A 345 17.74 7.15 27.66
N VAL A 346 16.52 6.75 27.27
CA VAL A 346 15.30 7.02 28.05
C VAL A 346 15.05 5.96 29.16
N GLY A 347 15.79 4.84 29.12
CA GLY A 347 15.64 3.74 30.07
C GLY A 347 14.29 3.03 29.96
N ILE A 348 13.84 2.76 28.72
CA ILE A 348 12.62 1.97 28.43
C ILE A 348 13.03 0.61 27.86
N LYS A 349 12.38 -0.45 28.33
CA LYS A 349 12.57 -1.81 27.80
C LYS A 349 12.05 -1.87 26.36
N GLU A 350 12.81 -2.54 25.49
CA GLU A 350 12.39 -2.86 24.13
C GLU A 350 11.03 -3.59 24.11
N PRO A 351 10.12 -3.26 23.17
CA PRO A 351 8.91 -4.04 22.95
C PRO A 351 9.22 -5.50 22.63
N ASP A 352 8.38 -6.41 23.13
CA ASP A 352 8.51 -7.83 22.82
C ASP A 352 8.24 -8.07 21.32
N LEU A 353 8.92 -9.04 20.72
CA LEU A 353 8.60 -9.47 19.35
C LEU A 353 7.20 -10.08 19.33
N LEU A 354 6.41 -9.74 18.32
CA LEU A 354 5.06 -10.28 18.16
C LEU A 354 5.11 -11.81 17.99
N PRO A 355 4.32 -12.60 18.76
CA PRO A 355 4.28 -14.04 18.59
C PRO A 355 3.67 -14.43 17.23
N ASP A 356 4.17 -15.51 16.61
CA ASP A 356 3.67 -15.99 15.31
C ASP A 356 2.20 -16.46 15.34
N ASN A 357 1.73 -16.93 16.50
CA ASN A 357 0.40 -17.49 16.68
C ASN A 357 -0.49 -16.54 17.48
N ILE A 358 -1.13 -15.59 16.78
CA ILE A 358 -2.13 -14.69 17.37
C ILE A 358 -3.53 -15.17 16.98
N PRO A 359 -4.48 -15.28 17.93
CA PRO A 359 -5.85 -15.69 17.63
C PRO A 359 -6.53 -14.75 16.62
N ASP A 360 -7.32 -15.32 15.72
CA ASP A 360 -8.16 -14.55 14.80
C ASP A 360 -9.14 -13.65 15.58
N GLY A 361 -9.38 -12.44 15.06
CA GLY A 361 -10.20 -11.42 15.71
C GLY A 361 -9.55 -10.73 16.91
N THR A 362 -8.24 -10.91 17.13
CA THR A 362 -7.49 -10.09 18.11
C THR A 362 -7.53 -8.62 17.70
N GLN A 363 -7.69 -7.72 18.68
CA GLN A 363 -7.74 -6.28 18.44
C GLN A 363 -6.34 -5.75 18.16
N VAL A 364 -6.19 -5.07 17.04
CA VAL A 364 -4.90 -4.54 16.59
C VAL A 364 -5.05 -3.05 16.29
N ALA A 365 -4.12 -2.27 16.83
CA ALA A 365 -3.88 -0.88 16.47
C ALA A 365 -2.60 -0.80 15.65
N LEU A 366 -2.69 -0.17 14.47
CA LEU A 366 -1.55 0.07 13.60
C LEU A 366 -1.06 1.50 13.81
N VAL A 367 0.26 1.65 13.90
CA VAL A 367 0.92 2.95 13.91
C VAL A 367 1.95 2.99 12.81
N ASP A 368 2.11 4.14 12.16
CA ASP A 368 3.15 4.39 11.14
C ASP A 368 3.06 3.49 9.88
N HIS A 369 1.96 2.75 9.73
CA HIS A 369 1.67 1.99 8.52
C HIS A 369 0.21 1.56 8.46
N ASN A 370 -0.24 1.21 7.26
CA ASN A 370 -1.56 0.65 7.01
C ASN A 370 -1.58 -0.44 5.91
N GLU A 371 -0.59 -0.47 5.02
CA GLU A 371 -0.49 -1.47 3.95
C GLU A 371 -0.27 -2.88 4.49
N SER A 372 -1.06 -3.84 4.01
CA SER A 372 -1.04 -5.22 4.50
C SER A 372 0.32 -5.90 4.34
N GLN A 373 1.04 -5.59 3.26
CA GLN A 373 2.37 -6.11 2.96
C GLN A 373 3.45 -5.65 3.95
N GLN A 374 3.23 -4.49 4.57
CA GLN A 374 4.14 -3.92 5.57
C GLN A 374 3.81 -4.40 6.99
N SER A 375 2.64 -5.01 7.20
CA SER A 375 2.15 -5.51 8.48
C SER A 375 2.32 -7.03 8.64
N MET A 376 1.80 -7.63 9.71
CA MET A 376 1.83 -9.08 9.94
C MET A 376 1.07 -9.89 8.86
N GLU A 377 1.51 -11.12 8.55
CA GLU A 377 0.98 -11.91 7.42
C GLU A 377 -0.53 -12.19 7.50
N ASN A 378 -1.06 -12.40 8.71
CA ASN A 378 -2.45 -12.69 8.98
C ASN A 378 -3.26 -11.45 9.40
N ILE A 379 -2.82 -10.23 9.05
CA ILE A 379 -3.49 -8.98 9.43
C ILE A 379 -4.98 -8.94 9.01
N HIS A 380 -5.32 -9.52 7.85
CA HIS A 380 -6.68 -9.63 7.32
C HIS A 380 -7.64 -10.45 8.21
N LYS A 381 -7.12 -11.22 9.18
CA LYS A 381 -7.91 -11.97 10.15
C LYS A 381 -8.06 -11.25 11.48
N MET A 382 -7.37 -10.12 11.67
CA MET A 382 -7.39 -9.34 12.90
C MET A 382 -8.52 -8.33 12.89
N CYS A 383 -8.91 -7.85 14.06
CA CYS A 383 -9.86 -6.76 14.21
C CYS A 383 -9.10 -5.44 14.33
N ILE A 384 -9.01 -4.68 13.24
CA ILE A 384 -8.31 -3.39 13.24
C ILE A 384 -9.19 -2.36 13.93
N THR A 385 -8.75 -1.86 15.09
CA THR A 385 -9.52 -0.91 15.90
C THR A 385 -9.04 0.52 15.73
N HIS A 386 -7.73 0.71 15.50
CA HIS A 386 -7.12 2.02 15.33
C HIS A 386 -6.03 2.00 14.26
N VAL A 387 -5.89 3.09 13.50
CA VAL A 387 -4.72 3.34 12.65
C VAL A 387 -4.32 4.80 12.76
N ILE A 388 -3.07 5.03 13.16
CA ILE A 388 -2.47 6.37 13.24
C ILE A 388 -1.28 6.40 12.30
N ASP A 389 -1.35 7.17 11.22
CA ASP A 389 -0.37 7.07 10.14
C ASP A 389 -0.22 8.42 9.43
N HIS A 390 0.90 8.64 8.75
CA HIS A 390 1.16 9.84 7.96
C HIS A 390 1.43 9.54 6.47
N HIS A 391 1.37 8.26 6.11
CA HIS A 391 1.53 7.77 4.74
C HIS A 391 0.24 7.90 3.91
N LYS A 392 0.32 7.47 2.65
CA LYS A 392 -0.87 7.25 1.81
C LYS A 392 -1.73 6.12 2.39
N LEU A 393 -3.02 6.14 2.08
CA LEU A 393 -3.90 5.01 2.30
C LEU A 393 -3.67 3.92 1.23
N GLY A 394 -3.21 2.76 1.67
CA GLY A 394 -3.00 1.55 0.89
C GLY A 394 -4.23 0.64 0.85
N ASP A 395 -4.01 -0.68 0.90
CA ASP A 395 -5.03 -1.72 0.71
C ASP A 395 -5.84 -2.07 1.99
N LEU A 396 -5.79 -1.22 3.01
CA LEU A 396 -6.49 -1.45 4.27
C LEU A 396 -8.02 -1.39 4.06
N THR A 397 -8.72 -2.38 4.60
CA THR A 397 -10.19 -2.41 4.68
C THR A 397 -10.61 -2.88 6.07
N THR A 398 -11.77 -2.45 6.55
CA THR A 398 -12.33 -2.90 7.84
C THR A 398 -13.76 -3.39 7.70
N SER A 399 -14.12 -4.39 8.50
CA SER A 399 -15.50 -4.89 8.55
C SER A 399 -16.41 -4.07 9.46
N GLU A 400 -15.82 -3.38 10.43
CA GLU A 400 -16.50 -2.58 11.45
C GLU A 400 -16.00 -1.12 11.42
N PRO A 401 -16.77 -0.16 11.98
CA PRO A 401 -16.30 1.20 12.22
C PRO A 401 -14.99 1.22 12.99
N VAL A 402 -14.05 2.05 12.53
CA VAL A 402 -12.66 2.05 12.98
C VAL A 402 -12.21 3.48 13.30
N TYR A 403 -11.28 3.63 14.24
CA TYR A 403 -10.63 4.92 14.47
C TYR A 403 -9.43 5.09 13.52
N LEU A 404 -9.51 6.00 12.56
CA LEU A 404 -8.39 6.30 11.65
C LEU A 404 -7.99 7.77 11.82
N ARG A 405 -6.71 8.02 12.09
CA ARG A 405 -6.16 9.37 12.05
C ARG A 405 -4.95 9.38 11.13
N PHE A 406 -5.17 9.86 9.92
CA PHE A 406 -4.12 10.12 8.96
C PHE A 406 -3.96 11.62 8.79
N GLU A 407 -2.72 12.08 8.84
CA GLU A 407 -2.41 13.47 8.53
C GLU A 407 -1.17 13.52 7.64
N PRO A 408 -1.15 14.37 6.59
CA PRO A 408 0.01 14.54 5.72
C PRO A 408 1.09 15.40 6.42
N VAL A 409 1.64 14.88 7.52
CA VAL A 409 2.71 15.45 8.35
C VAL A 409 4.01 14.65 8.20
N GLY A 410 5.10 15.14 8.78
CA GLY A 410 6.42 14.53 8.62
C GLY A 410 6.64 13.25 9.43
N CYS A 411 5.84 12.99 10.47
CA CYS A 411 6.04 11.89 11.42
C CYS A 411 4.75 11.53 12.17
N THR A 412 4.53 10.25 12.50
CA THR A 412 3.37 9.76 13.28
C THR A 412 3.35 10.34 14.70
N ALA A 413 4.52 10.55 15.31
CA ALA A 413 4.64 11.20 16.62
C ALA A 413 4.02 12.62 16.68
N THR A 414 4.01 13.34 15.57
CA THR A 414 3.32 14.64 15.46
C THR A 414 1.82 14.45 15.69
N ILE A 415 1.22 13.44 15.06
CA ILE A 415 -0.20 13.10 15.20
C ILE A 415 -0.52 12.66 16.64
N LEU A 416 0.28 11.75 17.19
CA LEU A 416 0.10 11.27 18.57
C LEU A 416 0.14 12.41 19.60
N THR A 417 1.04 13.38 19.40
CA THR A 417 1.11 14.55 20.29
C THR A 417 -0.15 15.41 20.19
N LYS A 418 -0.75 15.55 19.01
CA LYS A 418 -2.06 16.21 18.87
C LYS A 418 -3.12 15.44 19.66
N ILE A 419 -3.20 14.12 19.53
CA ILE A 419 -4.19 13.29 20.24
C ILE A 419 -4.05 13.42 21.78
N TYR A 420 -2.82 13.47 22.33
CA TYR A 420 -2.61 13.75 23.76
C TYR A 420 -3.24 15.09 24.16
N ARG A 421 -2.97 16.14 23.39
CA ARG A 421 -3.47 17.50 23.68
C ARG A 421 -4.99 17.58 23.53
N GLU A 422 -5.55 16.94 22.51
CA GLU A 422 -6.99 16.85 22.24
C GLU A 422 -7.74 16.22 23.41
N ASN A 423 -7.16 15.20 24.04
CA ASN A 423 -7.74 14.49 25.17
C ASN A 423 -7.35 15.10 26.53
N ASN A 424 -6.60 16.20 26.57
CA ASN A 424 -6.04 16.81 27.78
C ASN A 424 -5.27 15.80 28.65
N LEU A 425 -4.49 14.93 28.00
CA LEU A 425 -3.69 13.91 28.66
C LEU A 425 -2.25 14.41 28.89
N ASP A 426 -1.68 13.99 30.02
CA ASP A 426 -0.32 14.38 30.39
C ASP A 426 0.71 13.56 29.61
N ILE A 427 1.62 14.27 28.93
CA ILE A 427 2.78 13.68 28.29
C ILE A 427 3.92 13.66 29.31
N ASN A 428 4.22 12.49 29.87
CA ASN A 428 5.35 12.35 30.77
C ASN A 428 6.69 12.56 30.02
N GLN A 429 7.76 12.87 30.77
CA GLN A 429 9.08 13.16 30.21
C GLN A 429 9.60 12.05 29.26
N LYS A 430 9.36 10.77 29.59
CA LYS A 430 9.83 9.65 28.76
C LYS A 430 9.09 9.59 27.42
N MET A 431 7.77 9.76 27.44
CA MET A 431 6.96 9.79 26.21
C MET A 431 7.30 11.00 25.36
N ALA A 432 7.50 12.18 25.98
CA ALA A 432 7.93 13.38 25.27
C ALA A 432 9.30 13.19 24.59
N PHE A 433 10.23 12.50 25.26
CA PHE A 433 11.53 12.16 24.70
C PHE A 433 11.39 11.23 23.48
N LEU A 434 10.59 10.16 23.56
CA LEU A 434 10.33 9.26 22.43
C LEU A 434 9.69 10.00 21.26
N LEU A 435 8.65 10.80 21.50
CA LEU A 435 7.98 11.62 20.48
C LEU A 435 8.96 12.61 19.81
N THR A 436 9.80 13.28 20.59
CA THR A 436 10.83 14.19 20.07
C THR A 436 11.83 13.44 19.19
N SER A 437 12.25 12.24 19.60
CA SER A 437 13.22 11.41 18.88
C SER A 437 12.66 10.94 17.53
N ALA A 438 11.41 10.52 17.50
CA ALA A 438 10.69 10.12 16.28
C ALA A 438 10.62 11.26 15.26
N ILE A 439 10.17 12.44 15.71
CA ILE A 439 10.10 13.62 14.84
C ILE A 439 11.49 13.96 14.29
N LEU A 440 12.54 13.92 15.11
CA LEU A 440 13.90 14.18 14.66
C LEU A 440 14.40 13.14 13.65
N SER A 441 14.02 11.87 13.80
CA SER A 441 14.35 10.77 12.88
C SER A 441 13.76 11.03 11.50
N ASP A 442 12.43 11.08 11.38
CA ASP A 442 11.76 11.06 10.06
C ASP A 442 11.88 12.38 9.33
N THR A 443 11.93 13.48 10.09
CA THR A 443 12.14 14.80 9.52
C THR A 443 13.61 15.07 9.21
N LEU A 444 14.54 14.16 9.52
CA LEU A 444 15.99 14.36 9.42
C LEU A 444 16.41 15.67 10.09
N HIS A 445 15.92 15.87 11.32
CA HIS A 445 16.03 17.11 12.08
C HIS A 445 15.49 18.31 11.27
N LEU A 446 14.24 18.21 10.85
CA LEU A 446 13.45 19.22 10.13
C LEU A 446 13.97 19.61 8.73
N ARG A 447 14.76 18.74 8.10
CA ARG A 447 15.37 18.94 6.77
C ARG A 447 14.74 18.08 5.67
N SER A 448 13.97 17.06 6.04
CA SER A 448 13.23 16.21 5.10
C SER A 448 12.18 17.02 4.35
N PRO A 449 11.92 16.74 3.06
CA PRO A 449 10.83 17.38 2.31
C PRO A 449 9.43 17.08 2.88
N THR A 450 9.29 16.04 3.70
CA THR A 450 8.02 15.71 4.39
C THR A 450 7.74 16.63 5.59
N THR A 451 8.74 17.39 6.06
CA THR A 451 8.62 18.23 7.26
C THR A 451 7.60 19.36 7.08
N THR A 452 6.59 19.38 7.93
CA THR A 452 5.55 20.40 7.98
C THR A 452 5.77 21.41 9.10
N ASN A 453 4.94 22.45 9.14
CA ASN A 453 4.95 23.41 10.26
C ASN A 453 4.42 22.81 11.56
N ASP A 454 3.59 21.76 11.48
CA ASP A 454 3.08 21.08 12.67
C ASP A 454 4.20 20.30 13.35
N ASP A 455 5.06 19.63 12.59
CA ASP A 455 6.25 18.96 13.12
C ASP A 455 7.15 19.96 13.87
N ARG A 456 7.36 21.16 13.32
CA ARG A 456 8.15 22.22 13.97
C ARG A 456 7.54 22.69 15.29
N LYS A 457 6.25 23.03 15.28
CA LYS A 457 5.53 23.52 16.47
C LYS A 457 5.46 22.46 17.56
N ILE A 458 5.23 21.21 17.18
CA ILE A 458 5.16 20.09 18.13
C ILE A 458 6.54 19.79 18.71
N LEU A 459 7.60 19.85 17.90
CA LEU A 459 8.96 19.70 18.39
C LEU A 459 9.31 20.79 19.43
N GLU A 460 8.96 22.05 19.16
CA GLU A 460 9.14 23.17 20.10
C GLU A 460 8.38 22.95 21.43
N TYR A 461 7.18 22.34 21.37
CA TYR A 461 6.39 22.00 22.54
C TYR A 461 6.98 20.83 23.35
N LEU A 462 7.50 19.79 22.68
CA LEU A 462 7.96 18.56 23.32
C LEU A 462 9.37 18.68 23.93
N VAL A 463 10.27 19.45 23.32
CA VAL A 463 11.68 19.54 23.75
C VAL A 463 11.82 19.96 25.23
N PRO A 464 11.09 20.98 25.73
CA PRO A 464 11.12 21.32 27.15
C PRO A 464 10.63 20.18 28.06
N ILE A 465 9.60 19.44 27.63
CA ILE A 465 9.01 18.33 28.40
C ILE A 465 9.97 17.14 28.43
N ALA A 466 10.63 16.86 27.31
CA ALA A 466 11.65 15.83 27.17
C ALA A 466 12.93 16.12 27.98
N LYS A 467 13.15 17.40 28.36
CA LYS A 467 14.36 17.92 29.02
C LYS A 467 15.62 17.64 28.20
N ILE A 468 15.57 17.94 26.91
CA ILE A 468 16.73 17.83 26.00
C ILE A 468 17.44 19.19 25.95
N ASP A 469 18.61 19.31 26.60
CA ASP A 469 19.34 20.57 26.72
C ASP A 469 19.84 21.12 25.37
N ASN A 470 20.30 20.24 24.48
CA ASN A 470 20.79 20.61 23.16
C ASN A 470 20.27 19.64 22.10
N ILE A 471 19.16 20.03 21.47
CA ILE A 471 18.49 19.24 20.43
C ILE A 471 19.40 18.90 19.26
N LYS A 472 20.32 19.80 18.88
CA LYS A 472 21.24 19.59 17.76
C LYS A 472 22.31 18.56 18.09
N SER A 473 22.89 18.65 19.29
CA SER A 473 23.82 17.63 19.80
C SER A 473 23.13 16.28 19.90
N TYR A 474 21.91 16.25 20.44
CA TYR A 474 21.14 15.02 20.59
C TYR A 474 20.81 14.38 19.23
N ALA A 475 20.29 15.15 18.27
CA ALA A 475 20.01 14.67 16.92
C ALA A 475 21.27 14.11 16.24
N ASN A 476 22.42 14.78 16.39
CA ASN A 476 23.69 14.28 15.86
C ASN A 476 24.08 12.93 16.49
N GLN A 477 23.96 12.76 17.81
CA GLN A 477 24.25 11.48 18.48
C GLN A 477 23.31 10.36 17.99
N MET A 478 22.04 10.68 17.79
CA MET A 478 21.03 9.76 17.28
C MET A 478 21.38 9.29 15.86
N PHE A 479 21.71 10.24 14.96
CA PHE A 479 22.14 9.92 13.61
C PHE A 479 23.51 9.21 13.56
N GLU A 480 24.43 9.54 14.46
CA GLU A 480 25.69 8.80 14.61
C GLU A 480 25.46 7.35 15.03
N ALA A 481 24.52 7.09 15.95
CA ALA A 481 24.12 5.74 16.34
C ALA A 481 23.45 5.00 15.18
N LYS A 482 22.57 5.67 14.41
CA LYS A 482 21.98 5.13 13.16
C LYS A 482 23.07 4.72 12.16
N SER A 483 24.12 5.53 12.09
CA SER A 483 25.26 5.38 11.19
C SER A 483 26.34 4.42 11.71
N ASP A 484 26.21 3.89 12.93
CA ASP A 484 27.17 2.94 13.48
C ASP A 484 26.96 1.57 12.85
N LEU A 485 27.70 1.35 11.77
CA LEU A 485 27.63 0.13 10.97
C LEU A 485 28.60 -0.96 11.46
N LYS A 486 29.28 -0.77 12.61
CA LYS A 486 30.31 -1.71 13.11
C LYS A 486 29.79 -3.15 13.26
N GLU A 487 28.54 -3.32 13.67
CA GLU A 487 27.93 -4.63 13.88
C GLU A 487 27.39 -5.28 12.59
N PHE A 488 27.18 -4.48 11.54
CA PHE A 488 26.66 -4.99 10.27
C PHE A 488 27.79 -5.50 9.39
N SER A 489 27.63 -6.72 8.85
CA SER A 489 28.49 -7.22 7.78
C SER A 489 28.35 -6.36 6.52
N SER A 490 29.38 -6.32 5.68
CA SER A 490 29.37 -5.52 4.45
C SER A 490 28.22 -5.93 3.50
N LYS A 491 27.77 -7.18 3.57
CA LYS A 491 26.59 -7.67 2.86
C LYS A 491 25.30 -7.10 3.43
N GLN A 492 25.14 -7.08 4.76
CA GLN A 492 23.96 -6.49 5.37
C GLN A 492 23.89 -5.00 5.06
N ILE A 493 25.00 -4.27 5.14
CA ILE A 493 25.07 -2.85 4.78
C ILE A 493 24.61 -2.61 3.35
N LEU A 494 25.09 -3.43 2.41
CA LEU A 494 24.69 -3.32 1.01
C LEU A 494 23.20 -3.60 0.79
N LEU A 495 22.59 -4.47 1.62
CA LEU A 495 21.22 -4.95 1.45
C LEU A 495 20.19 -4.24 2.34
N LEU A 496 20.60 -3.37 3.27
CA LEU A 496 19.72 -2.64 4.18
C LEU A 496 18.66 -1.83 3.43
N ASP A 497 19.08 -1.06 2.42
CA ASP A 497 18.19 -0.35 1.49
C ASP A 497 18.66 -0.57 0.04
N TYR A 498 18.55 -1.82 -0.42
CA TYR A 498 18.96 -2.21 -1.77
C TYR A 498 17.79 -2.20 -2.75
N LYS A 499 17.88 -1.33 -3.74
CA LYS A 499 16.89 -1.14 -4.81
C LYS A 499 17.54 -1.37 -6.17
N THR A 500 16.83 -1.95 -7.11
CA THR A 500 17.40 -2.42 -8.39
C THR A 500 16.90 -1.66 -9.60
N TYR A 501 17.56 -0.55 -9.89
CA TYR A 501 17.25 0.32 -11.00
C TYR A 501 17.73 -0.21 -12.34
N THR A 502 17.22 0.37 -13.42
CA THR A 502 17.77 0.14 -14.76
C THR A 502 17.99 1.47 -15.45
N PHE A 503 19.22 1.67 -15.89
CA PHE A 503 19.66 2.85 -16.61
C PHE A 503 20.25 2.39 -17.93
N ASN A 504 19.78 2.95 -19.06
CA ASN A 504 20.27 2.61 -20.41
C ASN A 504 20.36 1.09 -20.66
N ASN A 505 19.32 0.34 -20.31
CA ASN A 505 19.25 -1.12 -20.47
C ASN A 505 20.29 -1.95 -19.69
N GLU A 506 21.07 -1.33 -18.79
CA GLU A 506 21.89 -2.00 -17.79
C GLU A 506 21.16 -2.06 -16.44
N LYS A 507 21.24 -3.20 -15.74
CA LYS A 507 20.68 -3.36 -14.39
C LYS A 507 21.66 -2.87 -13.34
N TRP A 508 21.24 -1.91 -12.53
CA TRP A 508 21.98 -1.31 -11.44
C TRP A 508 21.35 -1.69 -10.11
N GLY A 509 22.14 -2.26 -9.20
CA GLY A 509 21.76 -2.35 -7.80
C GLY A 509 22.29 -1.15 -7.05
N ILE A 510 21.41 -0.37 -6.43
CA ILE A 510 21.79 0.73 -5.54
C ILE A 510 21.43 0.29 -4.12
N GLY A 511 22.45 -0.02 -3.33
CA GLY A 511 22.32 -0.13 -1.88
C GLY A 511 22.59 1.23 -1.26
N THR A 512 21.62 1.78 -0.55
CA THR A 512 21.80 3.00 0.23
C THR A 512 22.24 2.63 1.65
N GLY A 513 23.38 3.17 2.07
CA GLY A 513 23.80 3.16 3.47
C GLY A 513 23.79 4.58 3.99
N GLU A 514 22.93 4.89 4.95
CA GLU A 514 22.94 6.19 5.63
C GLU A 514 24.13 6.25 6.59
N THR A 515 25.00 7.25 6.42
CA THR A 515 26.12 7.48 7.33
C THR A 515 26.36 8.96 7.60
N CYS A 516 26.64 9.28 8.86
CA CYS A 516 27.13 10.59 9.30
C CYS A 516 28.65 10.73 9.16
N ASP A 517 29.36 9.63 8.88
CA ASP A 517 30.81 9.59 8.80
C ASP A 517 31.25 8.84 7.53
N MET A 518 31.39 9.59 6.45
CA MET A 518 31.82 9.07 5.15
C MET A 518 33.17 8.36 5.25
N ASN A 519 34.06 8.75 6.18
CA ASN A 519 35.39 8.14 6.29
C ASN A 519 35.31 6.67 6.74
N LYS A 520 34.40 6.34 7.67
CA LYS A 520 34.18 4.95 8.11
C LYS A 520 33.58 4.07 7.01
N MET A 521 32.72 4.62 6.15
CA MET A 521 32.24 3.91 4.95
C MET A 521 33.38 3.69 3.95
N LEU A 522 34.25 4.69 3.78
CA LEU A 522 35.42 4.61 2.90
C LEU A 522 36.46 3.60 3.40
N GLU A 523 36.63 3.42 4.71
CA GLU A 523 37.49 2.38 5.29
C GLU A 523 37.01 0.95 4.92
N ARG A 524 35.70 0.76 4.80
CA ARG A 524 35.08 -0.54 4.44
C ARG A 524 34.83 -0.70 2.94
N LYS A 525 35.31 0.24 2.13
CA LYS A 525 35.09 0.30 0.68
C LYS A 525 35.46 -1.01 -0.02
N ASP A 526 36.60 -1.61 0.32
CA ASP A 526 37.06 -2.82 -0.37
C ASP A 526 36.17 -4.04 -0.07
N ASP A 527 35.68 -4.16 1.16
CA ASP A 527 34.74 -5.22 1.55
C ASP A 527 33.35 -5.01 0.96
N LEU A 528 32.86 -3.77 0.90
CA LEU A 528 31.60 -3.43 0.24
C LEU A 528 31.69 -3.71 -1.26
N LEU A 529 32.78 -3.30 -1.92
CA LEU A 529 33.03 -3.63 -3.32
C LEU A 529 33.12 -5.14 -3.56
N LYS A 530 33.68 -5.90 -2.61
CA LYS A 530 33.74 -7.37 -2.65
C LYS A 530 32.35 -7.98 -2.57
N GLU A 531 31.48 -7.51 -1.68
CA GLU A 531 30.10 -8.01 -1.56
C GLU A 531 29.23 -7.60 -2.75
N MET A 532 29.36 -6.38 -3.27
CA MET A 532 28.73 -5.95 -4.52
C MET A 532 29.12 -6.86 -5.69
N ARG A 533 30.41 -7.25 -5.78
CA ARG A 533 30.90 -8.22 -6.77
C ARG A 533 30.32 -9.61 -6.53
N ASN A 534 30.16 -10.06 -5.29
CA ASN A 534 29.61 -11.37 -4.94
C ASN A 534 28.12 -11.50 -5.29
N GLU A 535 27.31 -10.47 -5.02
CA GLU A 535 25.88 -10.47 -5.37
C GLU A 535 25.66 -10.42 -6.88
N LYS A 536 26.47 -9.63 -7.60
CA LYS A 536 26.51 -9.67 -9.07
C LYS A 536 26.85 -11.09 -9.58
N LYS A 537 27.93 -11.68 -9.03
CA LYS A 537 28.38 -13.04 -9.37
C LYS A 537 27.31 -14.10 -9.17
N ARG A 538 26.55 -14.09 -8.06
CA ARG A 538 25.52 -15.12 -7.77
C ARG A 538 24.45 -15.22 -8.85
N ARG A 539 24.01 -14.08 -9.39
CA ARG A 539 23.01 -14.03 -10.49
C ARG A 539 23.59 -14.52 -11.81
N ASP A 540 24.85 -14.21 -12.09
CA ASP A 540 25.54 -14.66 -13.29
C ASP A 540 25.93 -16.16 -13.23
N PHE A 541 26.20 -16.70 -12.03
CA PHE A 541 26.51 -18.11 -11.81
C PHE A 541 25.32 -19.05 -12.03
N SER A 542 24.08 -18.62 -11.83
CA SER A 542 22.89 -19.46 -12.10
C SER A 542 22.69 -19.71 -13.61
N HIS A 543 22.95 -18.69 -14.43
CA HIS A 543 22.91 -18.82 -15.89
C HIS A 543 24.10 -19.64 -16.42
N LEU A 544 25.30 -19.45 -15.85
CA LEU A 544 26.47 -20.28 -16.16
C LEU A 544 26.25 -21.75 -15.75
N ALA A 545 25.58 -22.02 -14.62
CA ALA A 545 25.26 -23.36 -14.18
C ALA A 545 24.36 -24.12 -15.19
N ALA A 546 23.39 -23.45 -15.83
CA ALA A 546 22.57 -24.06 -16.87
C ALA A 546 23.39 -24.52 -18.09
N ILE A 547 24.37 -23.71 -18.51
CA ILE A 547 25.28 -24.03 -19.61
C ILE A 547 26.23 -25.17 -19.22
N ILE A 548 26.76 -25.16 -18.00
CA ILE A 548 27.61 -26.24 -17.49
C ILE A 548 26.83 -27.56 -17.41
N ILE A 549 25.57 -27.55 -16.97
CA ILE A 549 24.70 -28.73 -16.94
C ILE A 549 24.51 -29.31 -18.35
N LEU A 550 24.27 -28.46 -19.35
CA LEU A 550 24.12 -28.87 -20.75
C LEU A 550 25.42 -29.47 -21.31
N LEU A 551 26.56 -28.81 -21.09
CA LEU A 551 27.86 -29.29 -21.55
C LEU A 551 28.27 -30.59 -20.83
N ALA A 552 28.03 -30.68 -19.52
CA ALA A 552 28.29 -31.87 -18.73
C ALA A 552 27.40 -33.05 -19.17
N LYS A 553 26.14 -32.79 -19.54
CA LYS A 553 25.26 -33.79 -20.17
C LYS A 553 25.94 -34.33 -21.43
N ILE A 554 26.19 -33.48 -22.42
CA ILE A 554 26.71 -33.90 -23.74
C ILE A 554 28.05 -34.64 -23.59
N TRP A 555 28.91 -34.17 -22.69
CA TRP A 555 30.21 -34.79 -22.46
C TRP A 555 30.12 -36.14 -21.75
N LYS A 556 29.27 -36.27 -20.72
CA LYS A 556 29.12 -37.50 -19.92
C LYS A 556 28.35 -38.58 -20.67
N THR A 557 27.28 -38.21 -21.39
CA THR A 557 26.50 -39.16 -22.18
C THR A 557 27.11 -39.43 -23.56
N ARG A 558 28.13 -38.65 -23.96
CA ARG A 558 28.73 -38.68 -25.31
C ARG A 558 27.68 -38.57 -26.42
N SER A 559 26.59 -37.87 -26.12
CA SER A 559 25.39 -37.80 -26.97
C SER A 559 24.78 -36.42 -26.96
N CYS A 560 24.40 -35.94 -28.14
CA CYS A 560 23.62 -34.72 -28.34
C CYS A 560 22.13 -35.00 -28.56
N ALA A 561 21.66 -36.23 -28.30
CA ALA A 561 20.25 -36.59 -28.43
C ALA A 561 19.36 -35.68 -27.55
N GLY A 562 18.20 -35.30 -28.10
CA GLY A 562 17.22 -34.44 -27.43
C GLY A 562 17.60 -32.95 -27.30
N VAL A 563 18.70 -32.50 -27.90
CA VAL A 563 19.09 -31.07 -27.96
C VAL A 563 18.99 -30.57 -29.41
N SER A 564 18.20 -29.52 -29.62
CA SER A 564 18.04 -28.87 -30.94
C SER A 564 19.28 -28.03 -31.25
N GLY A 565 20.03 -28.45 -32.26
CA GLY A 565 21.17 -27.71 -32.77
C GLY A 565 20.75 -26.38 -33.37
N LYS A 566 19.54 -26.32 -33.95
CA LYS A 566 18.96 -25.08 -34.48
C LYS A 566 18.69 -24.04 -33.40
N SER A 567 18.23 -24.45 -32.22
CA SER A 567 18.04 -23.51 -31.09
C SER A 567 19.36 -22.97 -30.59
N VAL A 568 20.36 -23.85 -30.41
CA VAL A 568 21.72 -23.43 -30.00
C VAL A 568 22.34 -22.49 -31.03
N LEU A 569 22.09 -22.71 -32.33
CA LEU A 569 22.54 -21.82 -33.40
C LEU A 569 21.89 -20.44 -33.31
N LEU A 570 20.59 -20.37 -33.04
CA LEU A 570 19.88 -19.10 -32.83
C LEU A 570 20.44 -18.36 -31.60
N TYR A 571 20.69 -19.05 -30.49
CA TYR A 571 21.34 -18.44 -29.32
C TYR A 571 22.77 -17.96 -29.61
N ALA A 572 23.52 -18.65 -30.47
CA ALA A 572 24.83 -18.17 -30.92
C ALA A 572 24.73 -16.85 -31.69
N ILE A 573 23.73 -16.73 -32.58
CA ILE A 573 23.45 -15.49 -33.31
C ILE A 573 23.05 -14.38 -32.33
N VAL A 574 22.17 -14.68 -31.36
CA VAL A 574 21.77 -13.74 -30.29
C VAL A 574 22.99 -13.20 -29.55
N PHE A 575 23.84 -14.08 -29.00
CA PHE A 575 25.00 -13.63 -28.22
C PHE A 575 26.02 -12.88 -29.06
N THR A 576 26.20 -13.28 -30.32
CA THR A 576 27.09 -12.58 -31.24
C THR A 576 26.62 -11.16 -31.50
N CYS A 577 25.34 -10.97 -31.83
CA CYS A 577 24.79 -9.62 -32.07
C CYS A 577 24.72 -8.78 -30.80
N ARG A 578 24.42 -9.40 -29.65
CA ARG A 578 24.27 -8.72 -28.36
C ARG A 578 25.59 -8.21 -27.79
N TYR A 579 26.68 -8.96 -28.00
CA TYR A 579 27.97 -8.68 -27.38
C TYR A 579 28.97 -8.02 -28.35
N LEU A 580 28.49 -7.43 -29.45
CA LEU A 580 29.33 -6.59 -30.33
C LEU A 580 29.92 -5.39 -29.60
N ASP A 581 29.27 -4.96 -28.51
CA ASP A 581 29.78 -3.92 -27.62
C ASP A 581 31.12 -4.27 -26.96
N LEU A 582 31.52 -5.55 -26.92
CA LEU A 582 32.85 -5.98 -26.46
C LEU A 582 34.01 -5.29 -27.19
N PHE A 583 33.80 -4.90 -28.45
CA PHE A 583 34.82 -4.26 -29.29
C PHE A 583 34.81 -2.73 -29.21
N VAL A 584 33.78 -2.16 -28.59
CA VAL A 584 33.51 -0.70 -28.65
C VAL A 584 33.51 -0.09 -27.25
N HIS A 585 33.06 -0.83 -26.25
CA HIS A 585 32.87 -0.35 -24.88
C HIS A 585 33.40 -1.35 -23.86
N TYR A 586 34.48 -0.98 -23.17
CA TYR A 586 34.96 -1.71 -22.01
C TYR A 586 34.14 -1.34 -20.77
N VAL A 587 33.40 -2.31 -20.23
CA VAL A 587 32.62 -2.13 -18.98
C VAL A 587 33.40 -2.63 -17.76
N SER A 588 33.85 -3.88 -17.75
CA SER A 588 34.68 -4.45 -16.67
C SER A 588 35.27 -5.80 -17.08
N LEU A 589 36.41 -6.19 -16.50
CA LEU A 589 37.06 -7.48 -16.75
C LEU A 589 36.09 -8.65 -16.54
N TYR A 590 35.28 -8.59 -15.48
CA TYR A 590 34.29 -9.62 -15.19
C TYR A 590 33.19 -9.70 -16.26
N ASN A 591 32.62 -8.56 -16.68
CA ASN A 591 31.62 -8.52 -17.74
C ASN A 591 32.20 -9.05 -19.06
N THR A 592 33.40 -8.62 -19.42
CA THR A 592 34.13 -9.11 -20.60
C THR A 592 34.34 -10.62 -20.54
N ILE A 593 34.85 -11.15 -19.42
CA ILE A 593 35.06 -12.58 -19.23
C ILE A 593 33.75 -13.35 -19.35
N MET A 594 32.66 -12.88 -18.72
CA MET A 594 31.37 -13.58 -18.78
C MET A 594 30.80 -13.62 -20.21
N LYS A 595 30.82 -12.51 -20.94
CA LYS A 595 30.39 -12.46 -22.36
C LYS A 595 31.23 -13.40 -23.23
N VAL A 596 32.54 -13.43 -23.02
CA VAL A 596 33.46 -14.34 -23.71
C VAL A 596 33.15 -15.80 -23.37
N ILE A 597 32.90 -16.12 -22.09
CA ILE A 597 32.50 -17.47 -21.67
C ILE A 597 31.20 -17.88 -22.34
N TYR A 598 30.19 -17.00 -22.41
CA TYR A 598 28.93 -17.30 -23.09
C TYR A 598 29.13 -17.58 -24.58
N LEU A 599 29.90 -16.74 -25.30
CA LEU A 599 30.23 -17.00 -26.69
C LEU A 599 30.98 -18.32 -26.87
N ILE A 600 32.07 -18.54 -26.13
CA ILE A 600 32.90 -19.75 -26.25
C ILE A 600 32.06 -20.99 -25.95
N SER A 601 31.29 -21.00 -24.87
CA SER A 601 30.49 -22.16 -24.47
C SER A 601 29.38 -22.49 -25.47
N THR A 602 28.71 -21.48 -26.04
CA THR A 602 27.68 -21.69 -27.07
C THR A 602 28.29 -22.21 -28.37
N TYR A 603 29.38 -21.61 -28.85
CA TYR A 603 30.08 -22.11 -30.04
C TYR A 603 30.71 -23.49 -29.83
N PHE A 604 31.21 -23.77 -28.63
CA PHE A 604 31.69 -25.09 -28.26
C PHE A 604 30.55 -26.11 -28.26
N THR A 605 29.35 -25.75 -27.78
CA THR A 605 28.16 -26.60 -27.86
C THR A 605 27.78 -26.89 -29.31
N LEU A 606 27.84 -25.89 -30.22
CA LEU A 606 27.65 -26.11 -31.66
C LEU A 606 28.69 -27.06 -32.25
N TYR A 607 29.96 -26.92 -31.88
CA TYR A 607 31.02 -27.83 -32.28
C TYR A 607 30.74 -29.27 -31.80
N LEU A 608 30.26 -29.44 -30.57
CA LEU A 608 29.89 -30.75 -30.04
C LEU A 608 28.73 -31.36 -30.85
N ILE A 609 27.69 -30.58 -31.17
CA ILE A 609 26.50 -31.05 -31.89
C ILE A 609 26.79 -31.36 -33.38
N TYR A 610 27.41 -30.42 -34.09
CA TYR A 610 27.54 -30.51 -35.56
C TYR A 610 28.80 -31.22 -36.03
N ILE A 611 29.83 -31.34 -35.17
CA ILE A 611 31.12 -31.93 -35.55
C ILE A 611 31.42 -33.16 -34.68
N LYS A 612 31.64 -33.00 -33.37
CA LYS A 612 32.21 -34.07 -32.53
C LYS A 612 31.26 -35.25 -32.29
N PHE A 613 29.99 -34.98 -31.98
CA PHE A 613 28.96 -35.98 -31.69
C PHE A 613 27.83 -35.96 -32.73
N LYS A 614 28.14 -35.52 -33.96
CA LYS A 614 27.21 -35.40 -35.09
C LYS A 614 26.36 -36.66 -35.34
N SER A 615 26.90 -37.85 -35.07
CA SER A 615 26.19 -39.13 -35.23
C SER A 615 25.03 -39.32 -34.27
N THR A 616 25.05 -38.66 -33.11
CA THR A 616 24.01 -38.73 -32.06
C THR A 616 22.99 -37.59 -32.16
N TYR A 617 23.22 -36.64 -33.07
CA TYR A 617 22.33 -35.50 -33.27
C TYR A 617 21.15 -35.90 -34.17
N ASP A 618 19.94 -35.71 -33.64
CA ASP A 618 18.71 -36.15 -34.29
C ASP A 618 18.19 -35.11 -35.30
N ARG A 619 18.75 -35.20 -36.51
CA ARG A 619 18.41 -34.33 -37.64
C ARG A 619 16.98 -34.51 -38.13
N ASN A 620 16.41 -35.71 -37.97
CA ASN A 620 15.10 -36.03 -38.51
C ASN A 620 14.00 -35.33 -37.71
N HIS A 621 14.21 -35.13 -36.41
CA HIS A 621 13.26 -34.42 -35.55
C HIS A 621 13.55 -32.91 -35.42
N ASP A 622 14.80 -32.43 -35.60
CA ASP A 622 15.13 -30.98 -35.61
C ASP A 622 14.84 -30.29 -36.96
N THR A 623 13.57 -30.31 -37.38
CA THR A 623 13.10 -29.87 -38.72
C THR A 623 12.54 -28.45 -38.78
N PHE A 624 12.59 -27.69 -37.68
CA PHE A 624 12.05 -26.33 -37.62
C PHE A 624 12.76 -25.38 -38.61
N ARG A 625 12.00 -24.49 -39.29
CA ARG A 625 12.55 -23.51 -40.24
C ARG A 625 12.95 -22.23 -39.51
N ILE A 626 14.25 -22.02 -39.32
CA ILE A 626 14.77 -20.89 -38.52
C ILE A 626 14.58 -19.53 -39.22
N GLU A 627 14.39 -19.51 -40.53
CA GLU A 627 14.12 -18.31 -41.32
C GLU A 627 12.83 -17.62 -40.87
N LEU A 628 11.85 -18.42 -40.40
CA LEU A 628 10.59 -17.93 -39.83
C LEU A 628 10.79 -17.15 -38.52
N LEU A 629 11.96 -17.24 -37.90
CA LEU A 629 12.30 -16.50 -36.67
C LEU A 629 13.26 -15.35 -36.98
N LEU A 630 14.24 -15.60 -37.85
CA LEU A 630 15.25 -14.62 -38.23
C LEU A 630 14.64 -13.44 -39.00
N LEU A 631 13.82 -13.70 -40.02
CA LEU A 631 13.28 -12.63 -40.86
C LEU A 631 12.31 -11.71 -40.10
N PRO A 632 11.35 -12.22 -39.30
CA PRO A 632 10.49 -11.34 -38.52
C PRO A 632 11.23 -10.59 -37.42
N SER A 633 12.19 -11.23 -36.74
CA SER A 633 12.99 -10.56 -35.70
C SER A 633 13.84 -9.43 -36.28
N ALA A 634 14.40 -9.63 -37.48
CA ALA A 634 15.15 -8.60 -38.20
C ALA A 634 14.23 -7.46 -38.64
N ALA A 635 13.09 -7.78 -39.26
CA ALA A 635 12.12 -6.78 -39.68
C ALA A 635 11.62 -5.93 -38.50
N LEU A 636 11.30 -6.56 -37.36
CA LEU A 636 10.89 -5.87 -36.14
C LEU A 636 12.00 -4.96 -35.59
N ALA A 637 13.26 -5.42 -35.58
CA ALA A 637 14.37 -4.59 -35.13
C ALA A 637 14.61 -3.35 -36.00
N PHE A 638 14.35 -3.44 -37.31
CA PHE A 638 14.42 -2.29 -38.21
C PHE A 638 13.28 -1.30 -38.00
N VAL A 639 12.06 -1.79 -37.70
CA VAL A 639 10.86 -0.95 -37.53
C VAL A 639 10.77 -0.32 -36.14
N TRP A 640 11.15 -1.07 -35.11
CA TRP A 640 10.99 -0.69 -33.71
C TRP A 640 12.30 -0.91 -32.93
N ASN A 641 13.06 0.17 -32.76
CA ASN A 641 14.32 0.24 -32.02
C ASN A 641 14.38 1.57 -31.25
N HIS A 642 15.31 1.69 -30.29
CA HIS A 642 15.49 2.93 -29.53
C HIS A 642 16.22 4.01 -30.35
N GLU A 643 17.22 3.62 -31.12
CA GLU A 643 18.00 4.51 -31.99
C GLU A 643 18.39 3.80 -33.29
N PHE A 644 18.32 4.53 -34.41
CA PHE A 644 18.64 3.98 -35.73
C PHE A 644 20.16 3.91 -35.98
N SER A 645 20.86 3.10 -35.19
CA SER A 645 22.29 2.80 -35.33
C SER A 645 22.51 1.31 -35.58
N VAL A 646 23.60 0.94 -36.27
CA VAL A 646 23.87 -0.47 -36.61
C VAL A 646 24.01 -1.33 -35.33
N LEU A 647 24.68 -0.82 -34.30
CA LEU A 647 24.85 -1.54 -33.04
C LEU A 647 23.52 -1.71 -32.31
N GLU A 648 22.69 -0.67 -32.27
CA GLU A 648 21.38 -0.71 -31.59
C GLU A 648 20.38 -1.62 -32.33
N ILE A 649 20.37 -1.60 -33.66
CA ILE A 649 19.53 -2.49 -34.47
C ILE A 649 19.95 -3.95 -34.26
N LEU A 650 21.25 -4.25 -34.23
CA LEU A 650 21.75 -5.61 -33.97
C LEU A 650 21.49 -6.05 -32.52
N TRP A 651 21.58 -5.12 -31.57
CA TRP A 651 21.24 -5.39 -30.17
C TRP A 651 19.74 -5.66 -30.00
N THR A 652 18.88 -4.83 -30.60
CA THR A 652 17.42 -4.98 -30.62
C THR A 652 17.00 -6.28 -31.30
N PHE A 653 17.61 -6.60 -32.45
CA PHE A 653 17.46 -7.88 -33.13
C PHE A 653 17.76 -9.06 -32.23
N SER A 654 18.82 -8.98 -31.41
CA SER A 654 19.16 -10.04 -30.46
C SER A 654 18.04 -10.29 -29.44
N ILE A 655 17.31 -9.25 -29.01
CA ILE A 655 16.22 -9.36 -28.02
C ILE A 655 15.00 -10.04 -28.63
N TYR A 656 14.58 -9.60 -29.82
CA TYR A 656 13.47 -10.23 -30.53
C TYR A 656 13.79 -11.69 -30.86
N LEU A 657 15.00 -11.96 -31.36
CA LEU A 657 15.40 -13.31 -31.72
C LEU A 657 15.51 -14.24 -30.50
N GLU A 658 16.06 -13.77 -29.38
CA GLU A 658 16.16 -14.55 -28.14
C GLU A 658 14.78 -14.99 -27.64
N SER A 659 13.78 -14.12 -27.81
CA SER A 659 12.42 -14.36 -27.35
C SER A 659 11.78 -15.59 -28.01
N VAL A 660 12.21 -15.92 -29.23
CA VAL A 660 11.68 -17.03 -30.02
C VAL A 660 12.70 -18.14 -30.28
N ALA A 661 13.97 -17.96 -29.90
CA ALA A 661 15.08 -18.89 -30.17
C ALA A 661 14.87 -20.30 -29.57
N ILE A 662 13.98 -20.44 -28.59
CA ILE A 662 13.66 -21.72 -27.95
C ILE A 662 12.71 -22.60 -28.77
N LEU A 663 11.99 -22.03 -29.76
CA LEU A 663 10.96 -22.73 -30.52
C LEU A 663 11.43 -24.01 -31.23
N PRO A 664 12.62 -24.08 -31.88
CA PRO A 664 13.08 -25.32 -32.49
C PRO A 664 13.25 -26.45 -31.47
N GLN A 665 13.68 -26.14 -30.24
CA GLN A 665 13.82 -27.10 -29.15
C GLN A 665 12.45 -27.62 -28.68
N LEU A 666 11.46 -26.73 -28.56
CA LEU A 666 10.09 -27.11 -28.22
C LEU A 666 9.47 -27.98 -29.31
N TYR A 667 9.64 -27.60 -30.57
CA TYR A 667 9.16 -28.34 -31.73
C TYR A 667 9.79 -29.74 -31.83
N MET A 668 11.08 -29.86 -31.50
CA MET A 668 11.75 -31.15 -31.44
C MET A 668 11.18 -32.04 -30.34
N VAL A 669 10.95 -31.51 -29.14
CA VAL A 669 10.38 -32.26 -27.99
C VAL A 669 8.93 -32.70 -28.25
N THR A 670 8.12 -31.88 -28.93
CA THR A 670 6.75 -32.28 -29.29
C THR A 670 6.73 -33.42 -30.30
N LYS A 671 7.69 -33.46 -31.22
CA LYS A 671 7.83 -34.55 -32.21
C LYS A 671 8.40 -35.84 -31.63
N THR A 672 9.41 -35.77 -30.76
CA THR A 672 10.06 -36.98 -30.23
C THR A 672 9.25 -37.67 -29.13
N GLY A 673 8.24 -37.01 -28.56
CA GLY A 673 7.39 -37.57 -27.49
C GLY A 673 8.10 -37.78 -26.15
N ALA A 674 9.43 -37.78 -26.12
CA ALA A 674 10.29 -37.91 -24.96
C ALA A 674 11.21 -36.68 -24.83
N ALA A 675 11.17 -36.03 -23.67
CA ALA A 675 12.23 -35.14 -23.22
C ALA A 675 13.13 -35.95 -22.29
N GLU A 676 14.40 -36.18 -22.65
CA GLU A 676 15.35 -36.79 -21.71
C GLU A 676 15.39 -35.97 -20.43
N THR A 677 15.33 -36.63 -19.27
CA THR A 677 15.23 -36.00 -17.93
C THR A 677 16.25 -34.86 -17.76
N ILE A 678 17.48 -35.01 -18.27
CA ILE A 678 18.54 -33.99 -18.15
C ILE A 678 18.30 -32.77 -19.05
N THR A 679 17.77 -32.95 -20.28
CA THR A 679 17.37 -31.82 -21.14
C THR A 679 16.28 -31.00 -20.45
N SER A 680 15.37 -31.66 -19.75
CA SER A 680 14.31 -30.99 -19.02
C SER A 680 14.82 -30.17 -17.82
N HIS A 681 15.86 -30.63 -17.12
CA HIS A 681 16.48 -29.85 -16.03
C HIS A 681 17.20 -28.60 -16.55
N TYR A 682 17.86 -28.69 -17.71
CA TYR A 682 18.45 -27.54 -18.40
C TYR A 682 17.36 -26.50 -18.77
N LEU A 683 16.26 -26.95 -19.37
CA LEU A 683 15.15 -26.08 -19.75
C LEU A 683 14.41 -25.49 -18.53
N PHE A 684 14.30 -26.27 -17.45
CA PHE A 684 13.76 -25.82 -16.17
C PHE A 684 14.61 -24.71 -15.53
N ALA A 685 15.95 -24.88 -15.51
CA ALA A 685 16.88 -23.86 -15.02
C ALA A 685 16.79 -22.56 -15.84
N LEU A 686 16.67 -22.68 -17.17
CA LEU A 686 16.47 -21.54 -18.07
C LEU A 686 15.13 -20.83 -17.82
N GLY A 687 14.08 -21.58 -17.51
CA GLY A 687 12.78 -21.03 -17.15
C GLY A 687 12.73 -20.38 -15.75
N ILE A 688 13.48 -20.89 -14.75
CA ILE A 688 13.65 -20.21 -13.45
C ILE A 688 14.36 -18.87 -13.63
N TYR A 689 15.47 -18.85 -14.38
CA TYR A 689 16.16 -17.61 -14.73
C TYR A 689 15.18 -16.60 -15.34
N ARG A 690 14.27 -17.07 -16.19
CA ARG A 690 13.25 -16.21 -16.81
C ARG A 690 12.18 -15.71 -15.84
N PHE A 691 11.66 -16.58 -14.97
CA PHE A 691 10.69 -16.21 -13.95
C PHE A 691 11.22 -15.10 -13.04
N LEU A 692 12.49 -15.20 -12.62
CA LEU A 692 13.17 -14.16 -11.85
C LEU A 692 13.25 -12.81 -12.59
N TYR A 693 13.27 -12.83 -13.92
CA TYR A 693 13.28 -11.63 -14.76
C TYR A 693 11.90 -10.96 -14.83
N ILE A 694 10.81 -11.74 -14.81
CA ILE A 694 9.42 -11.22 -14.76
C ILE A 694 9.16 -10.57 -13.41
N LEU A 695 9.53 -11.23 -12.31
CA LEU A 695 9.45 -10.64 -10.96
C LEU A 695 10.19 -9.32 -10.88
N ASN A 696 11.34 -9.23 -11.57
CA ASN A 696 12.11 -8.00 -11.68
C ASN A 696 11.40 -6.91 -12.52
N TRP A 697 10.63 -7.24 -13.57
CA TRP A 697 9.83 -6.23 -14.29
C TRP A 697 8.64 -5.75 -13.46
N VAL A 698 7.95 -6.66 -12.78
CA VAL A 698 6.85 -6.32 -11.86
C VAL A 698 7.36 -5.37 -10.78
N TYR A 699 8.48 -5.72 -10.14
CA TYR A 699 9.14 -4.85 -9.16
C TYR A 699 9.46 -3.45 -9.75
N ARG A 700 10.03 -3.38 -10.96
CA ARG A 700 10.40 -2.10 -11.60
C ARG A 700 9.20 -1.24 -12.00
N TYR A 701 8.09 -1.86 -12.41
CA TYR A 701 6.85 -1.13 -12.68
C TYR A 701 6.31 -0.49 -11.40
N TYR A 702 6.25 -1.26 -10.31
CA TYR A 702 5.68 -0.80 -9.03
C TYR A 702 6.60 0.15 -8.25
N MET A 703 7.92 -0.04 -8.29
CA MET A 703 8.87 0.72 -7.46
C MET A 703 9.57 1.86 -8.20
N GLU A 704 9.67 1.79 -9.53
CA GLU A 704 10.50 2.73 -10.31
C GLU A 704 9.74 3.44 -11.43
N ASN A 705 8.45 3.10 -11.63
CA ASN A 705 7.60 3.61 -12.71
C ASN A 705 8.26 3.54 -14.10
N PHE A 706 9.16 2.57 -14.29
CA PHE A 706 9.95 2.40 -15.50
C PHE A 706 9.34 1.30 -16.38
N LEU A 707 9.06 1.64 -17.64
CA LEU A 707 8.55 0.72 -18.65
C LEU A 707 9.42 0.78 -19.90
N ASP A 708 10.17 -0.30 -20.16
CA ASP A 708 10.74 -0.54 -21.48
C ASP A 708 9.85 -1.53 -22.23
N TRP A 709 8.97 -1.00 -23.08
CA TRP A 709 8.02 -1.76 -23.87
C TRP A 709 8.69 -2.76 -24.82
N LEU A 710 9.93 -2.50 -25.25
CA LEU A 710 10.67 -3.39 -26.15
C LEU A 710 11.07 -4.67 -25.41
N SER A 711 11.73 -4.53 -24.25
CA SER A 711 12.12 -5.67 -23.41
C SER A 711 10.91 -6.37 -22.77
N ILE A 712 9.86 -5.64 -22.39
CA ILE A 712 8.64 -6.21 -21.79
C ILE A 712 7.82 -6.96 -22.82
N GLY A 713 7.62 -6.41 -24.03
CA GLY A 713 6.85 -7.05 -25.10
C GLY A 713 7.49 -8.36 -25.57
N SER A 714 8.78 -8.29 -25.95
CA SER A 714 9.64 -9.47 -26.21
C SER A 714 9.64 -10.41 -25.00
N GLY A 715 9.60 -9.78 -23.84
CA GLY A 715 9.50 -10.34 -22.52
C GLY A 715 8.39 -11.38 -22.35
N ILE A 716 7.18 -10.90 -22.61
CA ILE A 716 5.90 -11.61 -22.52
C ILE A 716 5.84 -12.73 -23.57
N VAL A 717 6.23 -12.44 -24.82
CA VAL A 717 6.26 -13.44 -25.91
C VAL A 717 7.08 -14.66 -25.50
N GLN A 718 8.30 -14.43 -25.00
CA GLN A 718 9.17 -15.49 -24.56
C GLN A 718 8.56 -16.28 -23.37
N THR A 719 7.96 -15.59 -22.40
CA THR A 719 7.32 -16.22 -21.23
C THR A 719 6.18 -17.15 -21.64
N ILE A 720 5.32 -16.72 -22.57
CA ILE A 720 4.22 -17.55 -23.10
C ILE A 720 4.76 -18.85 -23.68
N LEU A 721 5.86 -18.78 -24.44
CA LEU A 721 6.52 -19.95 -25.01
C LEU A 721 7.11 -20.89 -23.94
N TYR A 722 7.65 -20.35 -22.85
CA TYR A 722 8.10 -21.17 -21.71
C TYR A 722 6.93 -21.78 -20.92
N CYS A 723 5.80 -21.10 -20.78
CA CYS A 723 4.62 -21.67 -20.11
C CYS A 723 4.09 -22.92 -20.85
N ASP A 724 4.08 -22.89 -22.18
CA ASP A 724 3.74 -24.06 -23.00
C ASP A 724 4.72 -25.23 -22.77
N PHE A 725 6.02 -24.93 -22.67
CA PHE A 725 7.02 -25.92 -22.27
C PHE A 725 6.78 -26.50 -20.88
N PHE A 726 6.53 -25.66 -19.87
CA PHE A 726 6.29 -26.13 -18.51
C PHE A 726 5.02 -26.97 -18.42
N TYR A 727 3.97 -26.61 -19.16
CA TYR A 727 2.77 -27.44 -19.29
C TYR A 727 3.10 -28.81 -19.87
N LEU A 728 3.84 -28.88 -20.98
CA LEU A 728 4.29 -30.13 -21.60
C LEU A 728 5.21 -30.94 -20.67
N TYR A 729 6.10 -30.28 -19.92
CA TYR A 729 7.01 -30.91 -18.96
C TYR A 729 6.26 -31.54 -17.78
N VAL A 730 5.36 -30.78 -17.14
CA VAL A 730 4.57 -31.26 -16.00
C VAL A 730 3.63 -32.39 -16.43
N THR A 731 2.97 -32.26 -17.59
CA THR A 731 2.03 -33.26 -18.08
C THR A 731 2.70 -34.54 -18.58
N LYS A 732 3.90 -34.48 -19.16
CA LYS A 732 4.58 -35.67 -19.71
C LYS A 732 5.61 -36.30 -18.77
N VAL A 733 6.32 -35.51 -17.96
CA VAL A 733 7.42 -36.01 -17.10
C VAL A 733 6.99 -36.23 -15.66
N LEU A 734 6.17 -35.34 -15.08
CA LEU A 734 5.69 -35.51 -13.69
C LEU A 734 4.46 -36.41 -13.58
N ARG A 735 3.61 -36.49 -14.62
CA ARG A 735 2.41 -37.34 -14.64
C ARG A 735 2.58 -38.69 -15.34
N GLY A 736 3.67 -38.93 -16.06
CA GLY A 736 3.86 -40.12 -16.92
C GLY A 736 4.91 -41.12 -16.45
N ARG A 737 4.56 -42.03 -15.54
CA ARG A 737 5.08 -43.41 -15.63
C ARG A 737 4.44 -44.04 -16.87
N GLN A 738 5.27 -44.51 -17.81
CA GLN A 738 4.97 -45.35 -18.99
C GLN A 738 3.54 -45.30 -19.57
N ILE A 739 3.40 -44.76 -20.78
CA ILE A 739 2.40 -45.27 -21.73
C ILE A 739 3.15 -45.75 -22.96
N ARG A 740 3.34 -47.08 -23.05
CA ARG A 740 3.64 -47.76 -24.32
C ARG A 740 2.35 -47.73 -25.14
N PHE A 741 2.38 -47.13 -26.31
CA PHE A 741 1.45 -47.53 -27.37
C PHE A 741 2.12 -48.67 -28.13
N SER A 742 1.62 -49.89 -27.91
CA SER A 742 1.85 -50.99 -28.84
C SER A 742 0.98 -50.74 -30.07
N GLU A 743 1.58 -50.31 -31.17
CA GLU A 743 1.09 -50.69 -32.48
C GLU A 743 1.67 -52.06 -32.79
N THR A 744 0.81 -53.05 -33.00
CA THR A 744 1.01 -54.09 -34.02
C THR A 744 -0.31 -54.83 -34.25
N VAL A 745 -0.72 -54.83 -35.52
CA VAL A 745 -1.46 -55.86 -36.29
C VAL A 745 -2.73 -56.43 -35.69
#